data_AF-A0A850LQE5-F1
#
_entry.id   AF-A0A850LQE5-F1
#
_cell.length_a   1.000
_cell.length_b   1.000
_cell.length_c   1.000
_cell.angle_alpha   90.00
_cell.angle_beta   90.00
_cell.angle_gamma   90.00
#
_symmetry.space_group_name_H-M   'P 1'
#
loop_
_entity.id
_entity.type
_entity.pdbx_description
1 polymer ?
#
loop_
_entity_poly.entity_id
_entity_poly.type
_entity_poly.pdbx_seq_one_letter_code
_entity_poly.pdbx_strand_id
1 'polypeptide(L)'
;MTSLGSFSLKNLIQSQFNKIFSILSPSAIKKFCTEQEIKKFEINTEMISNYLSNYKQKQIKILNKIDFLKIKELNLTDIYIFLRFKEYKSKLSEDFDIIEERSKKHPTQFEKFDNIVLLKDIITTNRHILIIGHPGSGKTTELKKFCLDECKKEKLHLPVFIPIRTMIAEEMNIFEYIENELKLIQDSSKIDLIIDYCLNYGKLILCIDGLDELDTIEPENARKLLRKINADIQKIIQTNNRNIIITSIRKESFLRVRSEINPFFKLIEILPLLNLNIKDFIKNWFRSEISIGNKLIQKLIELNWPELTKNPLLLTLICVHFDETLNIPSRISSLYRQSVELLLEKWDATRRISRYPRIDLNSDIVNDLLMEIALYFHLMGQACFNKDEIIKILNSKIEIVGIPPGKGMLVFEEISLQYGLLCSWSIEKLYAFPHLSFQEYFVALALRDKDDGYKIILKNVDNPFWKNVILFYIELGDATKILSNIMERQENVIYSYLFLAAECLSRDPKISDYKIRNKIIDSLGSLANGKILYLQEKAIDFLAKIPSPRAVNILRKLLKYENSDISSNRYAFKYSSSIIGIKKILKIIETDFINSKYFNEKCLENLYLMSQEDAITYLTNLINKGLLNLQKPDFYHRITDVARYLVEIGQEKSIPIIIPILKAHTLTYYSGFISQYCFNKLQIPDKNKIFEKFLDDAEFSLKTRISFAQLCNPSNLKAKKFLLSIISNKEIIDYDRRDAAKVLCYFNLDENDLLPLKKLLFNLDPNIFWGASAVAAKAILKVQSKKSVEILKEALNEWKMREKNKIWKEDSVFMQIEIKYFLLFLDTTKSNFDFYQYVLKDVLPSRLLIWYEFDNFLKNHKFVPFSISEINYIINTINLEIIHKLPFGFIELISRVIHDKSYNVKLRIKLFDKFINIFKKIQIKSSLPWVVLEQIWEQLEVNDKLRKKFFKIKSKFHKFKLNLC
;
A
#
# COMPACT_ATOMS: atom_id res chain seq x y z
N MET A 1 -9.37 -46.88 -36.79
CA MET A 1 -7.97 -47.13 -36.37
C MET A 1 -7.01 -47.15 -37.56
N THR A 2 -7.30 -46.45 -38.66
CA THR A 2 -6.45 -46.45 -39.86
C THR A 2 -6.67 -45.15 -40.64
N SER A 3 -5.99 -44.07 -40.25
CA SER A 3 -5.60 -42.91 -41.09
C SER A 3 -5.04 -41.73 -40.27
N LEU A 4 -4.19 -41.98 -39.26
CA LEU A 4 -3.31 -40.93 -38.73
C LEU A 4 -1.96 -41.10 -39.40
N GLY A 5 -1.86 -40.51 -40.59
CA GLY A 5 -0.61 -40.46 -41.35
C GLY A 5 0.50 -39.81 -40.55
N SER A 6 1.71 -40.34 -40.74
CA SER A 6 3.03 -39.85 -40.33
C SER A 6 3.10 -38.38 -39.90
N PHE A 7 2.89 -38.11 -38.61
CA PHE A 7 3.36 -36.88 -37.98
C PHE A 7 4.73 -37.16 -37.36
N SER A 8 5.77 -36.55 -37.93
CA SER A 8 7.04 -36.36 -37.23
C SER A 8 6.78 -35.45 -36.03
N LEU A 9 6.94 -35.97 -34.81
CA LEU A 9 6.72 -35.27 -33.53
C LEU A 9 7.57 -34.01 -33.36
N LYS A 10 8.60 -33.79 -34.19
CA LYS A 10 9.41 -32.56 -34.16
C LYS A 10 8.66 -31.30 -34.62
N ASN A 11 7.48 -31.42 -35.25
CA ASN A 11 6.79 -30.31 -35.90
C ASN A 11 5.35 -30.04 -35.40
N LEU A 12 4.93 -30.61 -34.26
CA LEU A 12 3.57 -30.40 -33.73
C LEU A 12 3.50 -29.12 -32.89
N ILE A 13 2.56 -28.23 -33.23
CA ILE A 13 2.30 -26.97 -32.51
C ILE A 13 1.21 -27.19 -31.44
N GLN A 14 1.21 -26.44 -30.33
CA GLN A 14 0.29 -26.55 -29.17
C GLN A 14 -1.20 -26.71 -29.57
N SER A 15 -1.65 -26.03 -30.64
CA SER A 15 -3.03 -26.08 -31.12
C SER A 15 -3.44 -27.46 -31.66
N GLN A 16 -2.49 -28.23 -32.19
CA GLN A 16 -2.68 -29.61 -32.65
C GLN A 16 -2.69 -30.58 -31.46
N PHE A 17 -1.90 -30.30 -30.41
CA PHE A 17 -1.88 -31.09 -29.17
C PHE A 17 -3.21 -31.01 -28.40
N ASN A 18 -3.83 -29.83 -28.35
CA ASN A 18 -5.14 -29.63 -27.71
C ASN A 18 -6.28 -30.36 -28.45
N LYS A 19 -6.21 -30.49 -29.78
CA LYS A 19 -7.15 -31.31 -30.55
C LYS A 19 -7.04 -32.80 -30.20
N ILE A 20 -5.83 -33.31 -30.00
CA ILE A 20 -5.59 -34.70 -29.58
C ILE A 20 -6.19 -34.96 -28.18
N PHE A 21 -6.05 -34.01 -27.25
CA PHE A 21 -6.65 -34.07 -25.91
C PHE A 21 -8.18 -34.09 -25.90
N SER A 22 -8.82 -33.47 -26.91
CA SER A 22 -10.29 -33.47 -27.04
C SER A 22 -10.87 -34.76 -27.64
N ILE A 23 -10.03 -35.59 -28.27
CA ILE A 23 -10.45 -36.79 -29.02
C ILE A 23 -10.13 -38.08 -28.25
N LEU A 24 -9.08 -38.07 -27.43
CA LEU A 24 -8.61 -39.26 -26.72
C LEU A 24 -8.90 -39.17 -25.23
N SER A 25 -9.32 -40.29 -24.63
CA SER A 25 -9.46 -40.38 -23.17
C SER A 25 -8.09 -40.28 -22.48
N PRO A 26 -8.03 -39.79 -21.22
CA PRO A 26 -6.78 -39.70 -20.47
C PRO A 26 -6.02 -41.03 -20.37
N SER A 27 -6.74 -42.16 -20.37
CA SER A 27 -6.16 -43.51 -20.39
C SER A 27 -5.58 -43.89 -21.76
N ALA A 28 -6.21 -43.50 -22.86
CA ALA A 28 -5.70 -43.72 -24.22
C ALA A 28 -4.46 -42.87 -24.50
N ILE A 29 -4.41 -41.63 -24.01
CA ILE A 29 -3.22 -40.76 -24.09
C ILE A 29 -2.07 -41.38 -23.29
N LYS A 30 -2.34 -41.84 -22.07
CA LYS A 30 -1.32 -42.46 -21.22
C LYS A 30 -0.75 -43.73 -21.86
N LYS A 31 -1.64 -44.57 -22.44
CA LYS A 31 -1.28 -45.78 -23.17
C LYS A 31 -0.46 -45.47 -24.43
N PHE A 32 -0.88 -44.48 -25.23
CA PHE A 32 -0.17 -44.02 -26.42
C PHE A 32 1.23 -43.49 -26.10
N CYS A 33 1.36 -42.68 -25.03
CA CYS A 33 2.66 -42.18 -24.58
C CYS A 33 3.60 -43.30 -24.08
N THR A 34 3.07 -44.34 -23.42
CA THR A 34 3.86 -45.52 -23.04
C THR A 34 4.22 -46.42 -24.22
N GLU A 35 3.33 -46.60 -25.20
CA GLU A 35 3.56 -47.45 -26.37
C GLU A 35 4.53 -46.84 -27.38
N GLN A 36 4.64 -45.50 -27.43
CA GLN A 36 5.52 -44.77 -28.35
C GLN A 36 6.86 -44.35 -27.72
N GLU A 37 7.22 -44.89 -26.55
CA GLU A 37 8.41 -44.50 -25.79
C GLU A 37 8.58 -42.98 -25.67
N ILE A 38 7.48 -42.23 -25.47
CA ILE A 38 7.54 -40.79 -25.22
C ILE A 38 8.16 -40.63 -23.83
N LYS A 39 9.50 -40.61 -23.80
CA LYS A 39 10.29 -40.25 -22.62
C LYS A 39 9.74 -38.92 -22.17
N LYS A 40 9.42 -38.83 -20.88
CA LYS A 40 9.13 -37.59 -20.16
C LYS A 40 9.85 -36.44 -20.86
N PHE A 41 9.14 -35.40 -21.27
CA PHE A 41 9.76 -34.10 -21.52
C PHE A 41 10.35 -33.65 -20.18
N GLU A 42 11.52 -34.17 -19.83
CA GLU A 42 12.34 -33.65 -18.76
C GLU A 42 12.82 -32.32 -19.28
N ILE A 43 12.10 -31.28 -18.85
CA ILE A 43 12.58 -29.91 -18.92
C ILE A 43 13.96 -29.93 -18.29
N ASN A 44 15.01 -29.87 -19.11
CA ASN A 44 16.37 -29.86 -18.62
C ASN A 44 16.55 -28.58 -17.80
N THR A 45 16.58 -28.73 -16.47
CA THR A 45 16.72 -27.61 -15.54
C THR A 45 18.00 -26.83 -15.76
N GLU A 46 19.04 -27.48 -16.30
CA GLU A 46 20.30 -26.84 -16.68
C GLU A 46 20.11 -25.90 -17.87
N MET A 47 19.30 -26.29 -18.86
CA MET A 47 18.94 -25.44 -19.99
C MET A 47 18.20 -24.17 -19.54
N ILE A 48 17.19 -24.32 -18.66
CA ILE A 48 16.46 -23.18 -18.10
C ILE A 48 17.39 -22.30 -17.27
N SER A 49 18.26 -22.91 -16.46
CA SER A 49 19.25 -22.19 -15.65
C SER A 49 20.17 -21.32 -16.52
N ASN A 50 20.70 -21.89 -17.61
CA ASN A 50 21.58 -21.18 -18.54
C ASN A 50 20.86 -20.05 -19.29
N TYR A 51 19.59 -20.25 -19.66
CA TYR A 51 18.83 -19.20 -20.31
C TYR A 51 18.53 -18.04 -19.34
N LEU A 52 18.06 -18.36 -18.14
CA LEU A 52 17.74 -17.37 -17.12
C LEU A 52 18.99 -16.63 -16.64
N SER A 53 20.14 -17.29 -16.55
CA SER A 53 21.40 -16.62 -16.18
C SER A 53 21.82 -15.60 -17.22
N ASN A 54 21.76 -15.94 -18.52
CA ASN A 54 22.03 -15.01 -19.62
C ASN A 54 21.05 -13.82 -19.63
N TYR A 55 19.75 -14.09 -19.46
CA TYR A 55 18.73 -13.06 -19.30
C TYR A 55 19.05 -12.11 -18.15
N LYS A 56 19.33 -12.66 -16.96
CA LYS A 56 19.63 -11.89 -15.75
C LYS A 56 20.88 -11.03 -15.91
N GLN A 57 21.95 -11.55 -16.53
CA GLN A 57 23.17 -10.78 -16.75
C GLN A 57 22.94 -9.55 -17.63
N LYS A 58 22.13 -9.68 -18.70
CA LYS A 58 21.74 -8.54 -19.54
C LYS A 58 20.89 -7.54 -18.78
N GLN A 59 19.88 -8.03 -18.05
CA GLN A 59 19.00 -7.18 -17.23
C GLN A 59 19.76 -6.45 -16.11
N ILE A 60 20.78 -7.06 -15.50
CA ILE A 60 21.62 -6.39 -14.49
C ILE A 60 22.29 -5.15 -15.08
N LYS A 61 22.82 -5.23 -16.31
CA LYS A 61 23.46 -4.07 -16.97
C LYS A 61 22.44 -2.97 -17.26
N ILE A 62 21.26 -3.33 -17.76
CA ILE A 62 20.19 -2.38 -18.12
C ILE A 62 19.61 -1.71 -16.88
N LEU A 63 19.22 -2.49 -15.87
CA LEU A 63 18.57 -1.97 -14.66
C LEU A 63 19.52 -1.21 -13.73
N ASN A 64 20.82 -1.51 -13.75
CA ASN A 64 21.79 -0.83 -12.89
C ASN A 64 22.23 0.53 -13.45
N LYS A 65 22.12 0.77 -14.76
CA LYS A 65 22.48 2.05 -15.36
C LYS A 65 21.41 3.11 -15.07
N ILE A 66 21.82 4.25 -14.52
CA ILE A 66 21.01 5.46 -14.41
C ILE A 66 21.62 6.53 -15.28
N ASP A 67 20.96 6.81 -16.41
CA ASP A 67 21.25 7.99 -17.22
C ASP A 67 20.26 9.10 -16.84
N PHE A 68 20.50 9.76 -15.71
CA PHE A 68 19.67 10.91 -15.32
C PHE A 68 20.23 12.19 -15.95
N LEU A 69 19.47 12.75 -16.90
CA LEU A 69 19.77 13.99 -17.61
C LEU A 69 21.11 14.02 -18.37
N LYS A 70 21.76 12.87 -18.57
CA LYS A 70 23.09 12.73 -19.22
C LYS A 70 24.21 13.58 -18.58
N ILE A 71 24.00 14.12 -17.38
CA ILE A 71 24.98 14.97 -16.67
C ILE A 71 26.08 14.09 -16.05
N LYS A 72 25.70 12.93 -15.51
CA LYS A 72 26.59 12.01 -14.80
C LYS A 72 26.11 10.58 -15.00
N GLU A 73 27.00 9.70 -15.45
CA GLU A 73 26.70 8.27 -15.46
C GLU A 73 26.77 7.73 -14.04
N LEU A 74 25.66 7.14 -13.59
CA LEU A 74 25.48 6.73 -12.22
C LEU A 74 24.96 5.29 -12.16
N ASN A 75 25.43 4.53 -11.18
CA ASN A 75 24.90 3.20 -10.91
C ASN A 75 23.79 3.30 -9.86
N LEU A 76 22.67 2.61 -10.10
CA LEU A 76 21.56 2.52 -9.15
C LEU A 76 22.03 1.98 -7.80
N THR A 77 22.92 0.99 -7.79
CA THR A 77 23.47 0.44 -6.53
C THR A 77 24.22 1.44 -5.68
N ASP A 78 24.81 2.47 -6.29
CA ASP A 78 25.75 3.37 -5.62
C ASP A 78 25.02 4.54 -4.95
N ILE A 79 23.83 4.90 -5.45
CA ILE A 79 23.06 6.06 -4.99
C ILE A 79 21.74 5.67 -4.33
N TYR A 80 21.26 4.44 -4.56
CA TYR A 80 20.00 3.99 -4.01
C TYR A 80 19.96 4.08 -2.48
N ILE A 81 18.83 4.55 -1.97
CA ILE A 81 18.53 4.58 -0.54
C ILE A 81 17.24 3.83 -0.31
N PHE A 82 17.18 3.10 0.79
CA PHE A 82 15.99 2.37 1.19
C PHE A 82 14.81 3.32 1.39
N LEU A 83 13.76 3.12 0.59
CA LEU A 83 12.50 3.80 0.79
C LEU A 83 11.70 3.13 1.90
N ARG A 84 10.91 3.95 2.58
CA ARG A 84 10.07 3.53 3.68
C ARG A 84 8.63 3.45 3.20
N PHE A 85 7.93 2.41 3.62
CA PHE A 85 6.55 2.20 3.22
C PHE A 85 5.63 2.18 4.43
N LYS A 86 4.50 2.85 4.32
CA LYS A 86 3.34 2.67 5.20
C LYS A 86 2.53 1.49 4.69
N GLU A 87 2.40 0.45 5.51
CA GLU A 87 1.59 -0.72 5.19
C GLU A 87 0.14 -0.54 5.66
N TYR A 88 -0.83 -0.70 4.75
CA TYR A 88 -2.25 -0.73 5.12
C TYR A 88 -2.64 -2.14 5.60
N LYS A 89 -3.28 -2.26 6.78
CA LYS A 89 -3.52 -3.56 7.43
C LYS A 89 -4.41 -4.55 6.63
N SER A 90 -5.39 -4.08 5.88
CA SER A 90 -6.31 -4.92 5.09
C SER A 90 -5.91 -5.08 3.62
N LYS A 91 -6.32 -6.19 3.00
CA LYS A 91 -6.32 -6.32 1.54
C LYS A 91 -7.45 -5.45 0.97
N LEU A 92 -7.30 -4.99 -0.28
CA LEU A 92 -8.29 -4.17 -0.98
C LEU A 92 -9.73 -4.76 -0.99
N SER A 93 -9.92 -6.06 -0.72
CA SER A 93 -11.23 -6.73 -0.64
C SER A 93 -11.97 -6.62 0.69
N GLU A 94 -11.27 -6.41 1.80
CA GLU A 94 -11.85 -6.69 3.14
C GLU A 94 -12.43 -5.46 3.84
N ASP A 95 -12.18 -4.23 3.35
CA ASP A 95 -12.48 -3.04 4.14
C ASP A 95 -13.21 -1.90 3.41
N PHE A 96 -13.54 -1.95 2.12
CA PHE A 96 -14.03 -0.72 1.45
C PHE A 96 -15.53 -0.44 1.56
N ASP A 97 -16.41 -1.45 1.55
CA ASP A 97 -17.82 -1.25 1.97
C ASP A 97 -17.88 -0.84 3.45
N ILE A 98 -16.87 -1.32 4.19
CA ILE A 98 -16.67 -0.96 5.57
C ILE A 98 -15.96 0.41 5.71
N ILE A 99 -15.37 1.02 4.69
CA ILE A 99 -14.85 2.40 4.72
C ILE A 99 -16.00 3.39 4.52
N GLU A 100 -17.07 3.01 3.83
CA GLU A 100 -18.29 3.80 3.76
C GLU A 100 -19.16 3.62 5.02
N GLU A 101 -19.25 2.43 5.62
CA GLU A 101 -19.94 2.24 6.91
C GLU A 101 -19.12 2.67 8.14
N ARG A 102 -17.80 2.42 8.16
CA ARG A 102 -16.86 2.96 9.16
C ARG A 102 -16.48 4.40 8.86
N SER A 103 -16.96 5.06 7.80
CA SER A 103 -16.92 6.53 7.71
C SER A 103 -17.73 7.21 8.83
N LYS A 104 -18.57 6.44 9.56
CA LYS A 104 -19.17 6.85 10.83
C LYS A 104 -18.22 6.77 12.04
N LYS A 105 -17.05 6.15 11.91
CA LYS A 105 -15.98 6.14 12.93
C LYS A 105 -14.70 6.76 12.37
N HIS A 106 -14.18 7.71 13.12
CA HIS A 106 -13.15 8.64 12.66
C HIS A 106 -11.84 7.98 12.20
N PRO A 107 -11.21 8.44 11.09
CA PRO A 107 -9.92 7.95 10.59
C PRO A 107 -8.71 8.02 11.53
N THR A 108 -8.84 8.65 12.70
CA THR A 108 -7.76 8.72 13.70
C THR A 108 -7.46 7.40 14.42
N GLN A 109 -8.27 6.35 14.18
CA GLN A 109 -7.95 4.99 14.61
C GLN A 109 -6.95 4.27 13.70
N PHE A 110 -6.70 4.76 12.47
CA PHE A 110 -5.80 4.11 11.52
C PHE A 110 -4.33 4.53 11.68
N GLU A 111 -4.06 5.76 12.14
CA GLU A 111 -2.69 6.25 12.34
C GLU A 111 -1.92 5.50 13.46
N LYS A 112 -2.62 4.90 14.42
CA LYS A 112 -2.00 4.18 15.55
C LYS A 112 -1.47 2.79 15.18
N PHE A 113 -1.70 2.33 13.96
CA PHE A 113 -1.47 0.95 13.57
C PHE A 113 -0.72 0.77 12.24
N ASP A 114 -0.06 1.83 11.77
CA ASP A 114 0.76 1.80 10.57
C ASP A 114 2.16 1.22 10.86
N ASN A 115 2.44 0.05 10.27
CA ASN A 115 3.80 -0.49 10.25
C ASN A 115 4.59 0.25 9.18
N ILE A 116 5.73 0.81 9.58
CA ILE A 116 6.70 1.33 8.61
C ILE A 116 7.62 0.16 8.27
N VAL A 117 7.65 -0.21 7.00
CA VAL A 117 8.27 -1.45 6.53
C VAL A 117 9.12 -1.18 5.29
N LEU A 118 10.03 -2.11 5.02
CA LEU A 118 10.78 -2.17 3.76
C LEU A 118 10.07 -3.13 2.80
N LEU A 119 10.10 -2.84 1.50
CA LEU A 119 9.46 -3.69 0.49
C LEU A 119 9.92 -5.16 0.58
N LYS A 120 11.23 -5.37 0.82
CA LYS A 120 11.83 -6.72 0.98
C LYS A 120 11.19 -7.53 2.11
N ASP A 121 10.71 -6.87 3.17
CA ASP A 121 10.10 -7.54 4.32
C ASP A 121 8.67 -7.96 3.96
N ILE A 122 7.92 -7.07 3.30
CA ILE A 122 6.51 -7.29 2.93
C ILE A 122 6.37 -8.42 1.91
N ILE A 123 7.30 -8.54 0.96
CA ILE A 123 7.23 -9.57 -0.09
C ILE A 123 7.28 -10.99 0.48
N THR A 124 7.87 -11.16 1.67
CA THR A 124 7.91 -12.47 2.32
C THR A 124 6.54 -12.94 2.83
N THR A 125 5.62 -12.01 3.11
CA THR A 125 4.25 -12.30 3.57
C THR A 125 3.21 -12.11 2.47
N ASN A 126 3.48 -11.22 1.51
CA ASN A 126 2.53 -10.81 0.48
C ASN A 126 3.21 -10.82 -0.90
N ARG A 127 2.75 -11.69 -1.79
CA ARG A 127 3.30 -11.82 -3.15
C ARG A 127 2.71 -10.82 -4.16
N HIS A 128 1.57 -10.22 -3.85
CA HIS A 128 0.88 -9.27 -4.72
C HIS A 128 0.80 -7.92 -4.01
N ILE A 129 1.56 -6.93 -4.48
CA ILE A 129 1.71 -5.63 -3.83
C ILE A 129 1.37 -4.49 -4.80
N LEU A 130 0.63 -3.50 -4.31
CA LEU A 130 0.38 -2.24 -4.99
C LEU A 130 1.06 -1.10 -4.21
N ILE A 131 1.99 -0.42 -4.86
CA ILE A 131 2.75 0.70 -4.32
C ILE A 131 2.08 2.02 -4.75
N ILE A 132 1.63 2.81 -3.79
CA ILE A 132 1.14 4.17 -4.02
C ILE A 132 2.17 5.22 -3.58
N GLY A 133 2.22 6.35 -4.27
CA GLY A 133 3.09 7.46 -3.88
C GLY A 133 2.99 8.66 -4.82
N HIS A 134 3.46 9.82 -4.35
CA HIS A 134 3.48 11.07 -5.14
C HIS A 134 4.45 10.98 -6.34
N PRO A 135 4.33 11.87 -7.34
CA PRO A 135 5.31 11.98 -8.43
C PRO A 135 6.74 12.21 -7.90
N GLY A 136 7.74 11.56 -8.50
CA GLY A 136 9.13 11.65 -8.05
C GLY A 136 9.47 10.96 -6.73
N SER A 137 8.51 10.27 -6.07
CA SER A 137 8.73 9.62 -4.78
C SER A 137 9.66 8.39 -4.82
N GLY A 138 10.10 7.96 -6.00
CA GLY A 138 10.98 6.79 -6.17
C GLY A 138 10.29 5.45 -6.46
N LYS A 139 9.00 5.44 -6.87
CA LYS A 139 8.27 4.21 -7.24
C LYS A 139 9.02 3.36 -8.28
N THR A 140 9.33 3.95 -9.43
CA THR A 140 10.12 3.32 -10.50
C THR A 140 11.47 2.83 -10.00
N THR A 141 12.16 3.65 -9.19
CA THR A 141 13.48 3.34 -8.63
C THR A 141 13.42 2.12 -7.71
N GLU A 142 12.40 2.02 -6.85
CA GLU A 142 12.17 0.85 -5.99
C GLU A 142 11.93 -0.42 -6.81
N LEU A 143 11.03 -0.35 -7.80
CA LEU A 143 10.71 -1.50 -8.66
C LEU A 143 11.94 -1.97 -9.44
N LYS A 144 12.72 -1.06 -10.02
CA LYS A 144 13.99 -1.37 -10.70
C LYS A 144 14.99 -1.99 -9.72
N LYS A 145 15.15 -1.43 -8.52
CA LYS A 145 16.08 -1.95 -7.51
C LYS A 145 15.69 -3.36 -7.08
N PHE A 146 14.42 -3.60 -6.82
CA PHE A 146 13.93 -4.93 -6.44
C PHE A 146 14.15 -5.95 -7.57
N CYS A 147 13.80 -5.59 -8.81
CA CYS A 147 14.03 -6.44 -9.98
C CYS A 147 15.54 -6.74 -10.18
N LEU A 148 16.40 -5.73 -10.04
CA LEU A 148 17.86 -5.87 -10.10
C LEU A 148 18.39 -6.83 -9.02
N ASP A 149 17.90 -6.72 -7.79
CA ASP A 149 18.30 -7.60 -6.68
C ASP A 149 17.85 -9.04 -6.90
N GLU A 150 16.67 -9.28 -7.50
CA GLU A 150 16.22 -10.61 -7.89
C GLU A 150 17.03 -11.20 -9.06
N CYS A 151 17.47 -10.36 -10.01
CA CYS A 151 18.37 -10.79 -11.07
C CYS A 151 19.74 -11.23 -10.55
N LYS A 152 20.27 -10.57 -9.50
CA LYS A 152 21.56 -10.93 -8.87
C LYS A 152 21.52 -12.22 -8.05
N LYS A 153 20.34 -12.75 -7.73
CA LYS A 153 20.21 -14.00 -6.97
C LYS A 153 20.37 -15.22 -7.87
N GLU A 154 21.08 -16.24 -7.39
CA GLU A 154 21.22 -17.57 -8.00
C GLU A 154 19.94 -18.44 -7.85
N LYS A 155 18.76 -17.82 -8.00
CA LYS A 155 17.47 -18.51 -8.01
C LYS A 155 16.98 -18.64 -9.44
N LEU A 156 16.27 -19.72 -9.75
CA LEU A 156 15.61 -19.93 -11.06
C LEU A 156 14.34 -19.08 -11.23
N HIS A 157 14.36 -17.82 -10.81
CA HIS A 157 13.27 -16.86 -11.03
C HIS A 157 13.45 -16.12 -12.35
N LEU A 158 12.34 -15.67 -12.93
CA LEU A 158 12.31 -14.76 -14.07
C LEU A 158 11.77 -13.40 -13.61
N PRO A 159 12.65 -12.43 -13.27
CA PRO A 159 12.26 -11.07 -12.91
C PRO A 159 12.08 -10.23 -14.17
N VAL A 160 10.89 -9.71 -14.42
CA VAL A 160 10.58 -8.85 -15.56
C VAL A 160 10.10 -7.49 -15.06
N PHE A 161 10.75 -6.44 -15.52
CA PHE A 161 10.33 -5.05 -15.31
C PHE A 161 9.52 -4.59 -16.52
N ILE A 162 8.27 -4.16 -16.28
CA ILE A 162 7.32 -3.75 -17.32
C ILE A 162 6.93 -2.29 -17.07
N PRO A 163 7.51 -1.32 -17.81
CA PRO A 163 6.96 0.03 -17.87
C PRO A 163 5.65 0.01 -18.66
N ILE A 164 4.53 0.38 -18.02
CA ILE A 164 3.21 0.33 -18.67
C ILE A 164 3.15 1.20 -19.93
N ARG A 165 3.74 2.40 -19.89
CA ARG A 165 3.90 3.26 -21.07
C ARG A 165 4.48 2.54 -22.29
N THR A 166 5.50 1.71 -22.11
CA THR A 166 6.16 0.98 -23.21
C THR A 166 5.21 -0.06 -23.79
N MET A 167 4.58 -0.84 -22.92
CA MET A 167 3.66 -1.90 -23.33
C MET A 167 2.44 -1.33 -24.09
N ILE A 168 1.86 -0.22 -23.63
CA ILE A 168 0.70 0.41 -24.30
C ILE A 168 1.09 0.93 -25.68
N ALA A 169 2.22 1.62 -25.77
CA ALA A 169 2.61 2.30 -27.00
C ALA A 169 3.03 1.32 -28.12
N GLU A 170 3.38 0.08 -27.76
CA GLU A 170 3.60 -1.02 -28.70
C GLU A 170 2.35 -1.91 -28.88
N GLU A 171 1.21 -1.50 -28.31
CA GLU A 171 -0.08 -2.21 -28.33
C GLU A 171 -0.04 -3.65 -27.78
N MET A 172 0.90 -3.93 -26.87
CA MET A 172 1.15 -5.27 -26.34
C MET A 172 0.33 -5.58 -25.09
N ASN A 173 0.10 -6.87 -24.85
CA ASN A 173 -0.31 -7.37 -23.55
C ASN A 173 0.91 -7.84 -22.70
N ILE A 174 0.67 -8.23 -21.45
CA ILE A 174 1.76 -8.63 -20.52
C ILE A 174 2.55 -9.83 -21.05
N PHE A 175 1.89 -10.82 -21.66
CA PHE A 175 2.55 -12.02 -22.17
C PHE A 175 3.41 -11.71 -23.40
N GLU A 176 2.88 -10.93 -24.34
CA GLU A 176 3.61 -10.46 -25.53
C GLU A 176 4.86 -9.65 -25.14
N TYR A 177 4.75 -8.81 -24.11
CA TYR A 177 5.90 -8.06 -23.58
C TYR A 177 6.99 -9.00 -23.04
N ILE A 178 6.61 -10.00 -22.23
CA ILE A 178 7.55 -10.99 -21.68
C ILE A 178 8.23 -11.79 -22.80
N GLU A 179 7.48 -12.22 -23.81
CA GLU A 179 8.03 -12.92 -24.97
C GLU A 179 9.07 -12.06 -25.69
N ASN A 180 8.78 -10.78 -25.92
CA ASN A 180 9.69 -9.87 -26.62
C ASN A 180 10.97 -9.59 -25.83
N GLU A 181 10.86 -9.41 -24.51
CA GLU A 181 12.04 -9.29 -23.62
C GLU A 181 12.94 -10.53 -23.71
N LEU A 182 12.37 -11.73 -23.83
CA LEU A 182 13.11 -12.98 -23.96
C LEU A 182 13.71 -13.16 -25.37
N LYS A 183 12.98 -12.77 -26.44
CA LYS A 183 13.45 -12.83 -27.84
C LYS A 183 14.75 -12.05 -28.06
N LEU A 184 15.01 -11.00 -27.27
CA LEU A 184 16.21 -10.18 -27.37
C LEU A 184 17.52 -10.86 -26.92
N ILE A 185 17.48 -12.12 -26.45
CA ILE A 185 18.64 -12.79 -25.85
C ILE A 185 19.12 -14.02 -26.64
N GLN A 186 18.23 -14.92 -27.07
CA GLN A 186 18.60 -16.16 -27.78
C GLN A 186 17.39 -16.83 -28.47
N ASP A 187 17.69 -17.93 -29.18
CA ASP A 187 16.82 -18.70 -30.08
C ASP A 187 15.32 -18.78 -29.69
N SER A 188 14.47 -18.29 -30.59
CA SER A 188 13.03 -18.11 -30.40
C SER A 188 12.25 -19.41 -30.12
N SER A 189 12.83 -20.57 -30.44
CA SER A 189 12.17 -21.88 -30.37
C SER A 189 11.87 -22.38 -28.95
N LYS A 190 12.42 -21.73 -27.90
CA LYS A 190 12.34 -22.23 -26.50
C LYS A 190 11.65 -21.26 -25.52
N ILE A 191 11.20 -20.10 -25.99
CA ILE A 191 10.68 -19.02 -25.15
C ILE A 191 9.40 -19.46 -24.44
N ASP A 192 8.46 -20.05 -25.18
CA ASP A 192 7.19 -20.54 -24.63
C ASP A 192 7.40 -21.54 -23.49
N LEU A 193 8.36 -22.47 -23.66
CA LEU A 193 8.72 -23.46 -22.64
C LEU A 193 9.24 -22.81 -21.35
N ILE A 194 10.02 -21.74 -21.47
CA ILE A 194 10.59 -21.03 -20.32
C ILE A 194 9.50 -20.22 -19.61
N ILE A 195 8.66 -19.51 -20.37
CA ILE A 195 7.52 -18.76 -19.84
C ILE A 195 6.58 -19.70 -19.10
N ASP A 196 6.18 -20.81 -19.71
CA ASP A 196 5.30 -21.82 -19.12
C ASP A 196 5.91 -22.43 -17.86
N TYR A 197 7.21 -22.74 -17.87
CA TYR A 197 7.90 -23.24 -16.68
C TYR A 197 7.86 -22.20 -15.55
N CYS A 198 8.23 -20.95 -15.82
CA CYS A 198 8.26 -19.91 -14.81
C CYS A 198 6.87 -19.61 -14.26
N LEU A 199 5.85 -19.55 -15.11
CA LEU A 199 4.45 -19.34 -14.73
C LEU A 199 3.91 -20.49 -13.87
N ASN A 200 4.03 -21.74 -14.34
CA ASN A 200 3.44 -22.91 -13.68
C ASN A 200 4.14 -23.29 -12.38
N TYR A 201 5.45 -23.04 -12.26
CA TYR A 201 6.19 -23.33 -11.03
C TYR A 201 6.25 -22.13 -10.05
N GLY A 202 5.60 -21.02 -10.35
CA GLY A 202 5.53 -19.89 -9.43
C GLY A 202 6.84 -19.10 -9.35
N LYS A 203 7.61 -19.07 -10.43
CA LYS A 203 8.94 -18.47 -10.51
C LYS A 203 8.96 -17.15 -11.29
N LEU A 204 7.80 -16.67 -11.75
CA LEU A 204 7.68 -15.37 -12.40
C LEU A 204 7.60 -14.26 -11.35
N ILE A 205 8.39 -13.20 -11.55
CA ILE A 205 8.35 -11.97 -10.77
C ILE A 205 8.07 -10.81 -11.73
N LEU A 206 6.92 -10.16 -11.60
CA LEU A 206 6.53 -9.02 -12.43
C LEU A 206 6.59 -7.73 -11.62
N CYS A 207 7.37 -6.78 -12.11
CA CYS A 207 7.43 -5.41 -11.59
C CYS A 207 6.81 -4.47 -12.63
N ILE A 208 5.53 -4.11 -12.44
CA ILE A 208 4.75 -3.34 -13.39
C ILE A 208 4.72 -1.86 -12.95
N ASP A 209 5.43 -1.00 -13.65
CA ASP A 209 5.58 0.40 -13.28
C ASP A 209 4.56 1.31 -13.99
N GLY A 210 3.93 2.21 -13.21
CA GLY A 210 3.19 3.35 -13.75
C GLY A 210 1.75 3.07 -14.18
N LEU A 211 0.91 2.41 -13.36
CA LEU A 211 -0.52 2.25 -13.68
C LEU A 211 -1.25 3.58 -13.86
N ASP A 212 -0.77 4.67 -13.23
CA ASP A 212 -1.32 6.02 -13.39
C ASP A 212 -1.16 6.59 -14.79
N GLU A 213 -0.28 5.99 -15.59
CA GLU A 213 -0.01 6.43 -16.96
C GLU A 213 -1.16 6.07 -17.91
N LEU A 214 -2.08 5.21 -17.45
CA LEU A 214 -3.33 4.87 -18.13
C LEU A 214 -4.39 5.99 -18.03
N ASP A 215 -4.31 6.88 -17.04
CA ASP A 215 -5.25 8.02 -16.84
C ASP A 215 -5.20 9.06 -17.97
N THR A 216 -4.30 8.87 -18.91
CA THR A 216 -3.96 9.80 -19.97
C THR A 216 -4.81 9.53 -21.23
N ILE A 217 -5.44 8.36 -21.32
CA ILE A 217 -6.42 8.01 -22.36
C ILE A 217 -7.82 8.43 -21.89
N GLU A 218 -8.77 8.69 -22.82
CA GLU A 218 -10.19 8.89 -22.46
C GLU A 218 -10.64 7.92 -21.34
N PRO A 219 -11.41 8.38 -20.33
CA PRO A 219 -11.66 7.61 -19.12
C PRO A 219 -12.19 6.19 -19.35
N GLU A 220 -12.98 5.98 -20.41
CA GLU A 220 -13.49 4.66 -20.78
C GLU A 220 -12.43 3.73 -21.37
N ASN A 221 -11.55 4.26 -22.21
CA ASN A 221 -10.44 3.53 -22.82
C ASN A 221 -9.36 3.19 -21.77
N ALA A 222 -9.02 4.13 -20.90
CA ALA A 222 -8.15 3.91 -19.74
C ALA A 222 -8.65 2.74 -18.88
N ARG A 223 -9.94 2.75 -18.55
CA ARG A 223 -10.60 1.66 -17.81
C ARG A 223 -10.58 0.34 -18.58
N LYS A 224 -10.76 0.36 -19.90
CA LYS A 224 -10.70 -0.84 -20.74
C LYS A 224 -9.30 -1.47 -20.74
N LEU A 225 -8.25 -0.67 -20.86
CA LEU A 225 -6.86 -1.16 -20.76
C LEU A 225 -6.54 -1.67 -19.35
N LEU A 226 -6.92 -0.93 -18.30
CA LEU A 226 -6.79 -1.41 -16.92
C LEU A 226 -7.48 -2.77 -16.72
N ARG A 227 -8.69 -2.96 -17.27
CA ARG A 227 -9.40 -4.26 -17.22
C ARG A 227 -8.63 -5.36 -17.95
N LYS A 228 -8.00 -5.08 -19.10
CA LYS A 228 -7.16 -6.06 -19.82
C LYS A 228 -5.93 -6.46 -18.98
N ILE A 229 -5.18 -5.47 -18.48
CA ILE A 229 -4.02 -5.69 -17.62
C ILE A 229 -4.41 -6.51 -16.38
N ASN A 230 -5.52 -6.14 -15.74
CA ASN A 230 -6.04 -6.88 -14.60
C ASN A 230 -6.46 -8.31 -14.95
N ALA A 231 -7.01 -8.56 -16.14
CA ALA A 231 -7.36 -9.89 -16.59
C ALA A 231 -6.09 -10.75 -16.80
N ASP A 232 -5.03 -10.19 -17.35
CA ASP A 232 -3.76 -10.91 -17.54
C ASP A 232 -3.06 -11.20 -16.20
N ILE A 233 -3.03 -10.23 -15.29
CA ILE A 233 -2.57 -10.43 -13.91
C ILE A 233 -3.40 -11.53 -13.22
N GLN A 234 -4.73 -11.53 -13.38
CA GLN A 234 -5.58 -12.58 -12.82
C GLN A 234 -5.25 -13.96 -13.39
N LYS A 235 -5.02 -14.08 -14.71
CA LYS A 235 -4.59 -15.35 -15.33
C LYS A 235 -3.28 -15.84 -14.72
N ILE A 236 -2.27 -14.97 -14.57
CA ILE A 236 -0.96 -15.34 -13.99
C ILE A 236 -1.10 -15.87 -12.56
N ILE A 237 -1.94 -15.22 -11.75
CA ILE A 237 -2.20 -15.63 -10.37
C ILE A 237 -2.99 -16.95 -10.31
N GLN A 238 -3.98 -17.12 -11.21
CA GLN A 238 -4.75 -18.36 -11.32
C GLN A 238 -3.89 -19.55 -11.74
N THR A 239 -2.92 -19.34 -12.62
CA THR A 239 -1.93 -20.36 -13.02
C THR A 239 -1.07 -20.77 -11.83
N ASN A 240 -0.50 -19.81 -11.10
CA ASN A 240 0.19 -20.09 -9.85
C ASN A 240 0.25 -18.86 -8.93
N ASN A 241 -0.34 -18.97 -7.74
CA ASN A 241 -0.36 -17.89 -6.74
C ASN A 241 0.99 -17.62 -6.05
N ARG A 242 2.02 -18.41 -6.38
CA ARG A 242 3.40 -18.19 -5.93
C ARG A 242 4.16 -17.19 -6.79
N ASN A 243 3.64 -16.85 -7.97
CA ASN A 243 4.17 -15.75 -8.78
C ASN A 243 4.10 -14.43 -8.00
N ILE A 244 5.12 -13.58 -8.14
CA ILE A 244 5.20 -12.29 -7.43
C ILE A 244 4.81 -11.19 -8.41
N ILE A 245 3.91 -10.30 -7.98
CA ILE A 245 3.43 -9.18 -8.79
C ILE A 245 3.49 -7.92 -7.93
N ILE A 246 4.32 -6.97 -8.33
CA ILE A 246 4.46 -5.68 -7.68
C ILE A 246 4.12 -4.63 -8.73
N THR A 247 3.18 -3.75 -8.42
CA THR A 247 2.80 -2.69 -9.33
C THR A 247 2.76 -1.34 -8.64
N SER A 248 2.97 -0.25 -9.38
CA SER A 248 3.02 1.11 -8.85
C SER A 248 1.94 2.00 -9.47
N ILE A 249 1.43 2.95 -8.70
CA ILE A 249 0.47 3.96 -9.17
C ILE A 249 0.64 5.27 -8.38
N ARG A 250 0.32 6.41 -8.99
CA ARG A 250 0.16 7.67 -8.25
C ARG A 250 -0.99 7.60 -7.26
N LYS A 251 -0.78 8.25 -6.10
CA LYS A 251 -1.80 8.32 -5.04
C LYS A 251 -3.09 8.96 -5.52
N GLU A 252 -2.99 10.01 -6.33
CA GLU A 252 -4.11 10.77 -6.87
C GLU A 252 -4.91 9.96 -7.91
N SER A 253 -4.19 9.23 -8.79
CA SER A 253 -4.77 8.33 -9.79
C SER A 253 -5.46 7.14 -9.17
N PHE A 254 -4.83 6.54 -8.15
CA PHE A 254 -5.40 5.42 -7.40
C PHE A 254 -6.82 5.71 -6.88
N LEU A 255 -7.08 6.91 -6.36
CA LEU A 255 -8.40 7.27 -5.84
C LEU A 255 -9.52 7.19 -6.89
N ARG A 256 -9.19 7.33 -8.19
CA ARG A 256 -10.15 7.32 -9.29
C ARG A 256 -10.40 5.95 -9.86
N VAL A 257 -9.34 5.16 -10.01
CA VAL A 257 -9.38 3.83 -10.64
C VAL A 257 -9.41 2.69 -9.61
N ARG A 258 -9.62 3.03 -8.33
CA ARG A 258 -9.64 2.06 -7.22
C ARG A 258 -10.61 0.91 -7.45
N SER A 259 -11.75 1.18 -8.08
CA SER A 259 -12.81 0.18 -8.34
C SER A 259 -12.39 -0.85 -9.38
N GLU A 260 -11.44 -0.49 -10.23
CA GLU A 260 -10.91 -1.29 -11.30
C GLU A 260 -9.68 -2.09 -10.87
N ILE A 261 -9.03 -1.72 -9.76
CA ILE A 261 -7.87 -2.42 -9.23
C ILE A 261 -8.30 -3.68 -8.49
N ASN A 262 -7.59 -4.76 -8.76
CA ASN A 262 -7.86 -6.06 -8.18
C ASN A 262 -7.74 -6.08 -6.63
N PRO A 263 -8.71 -6.66 -5.91
CA PRO A 263 -8.79 -6.53 -4.48
C PRO A 263 -7.82 -7.43 -3.68
N PHE A 264 -7.05 -8.29 -4.37
CA PHE A 264 -6.05 -9.16 -3.73
C PHE A 264 -4.71 -8.46 -3.48
N PHE A 265 -4.47 -7.28 -4.08
CA PHE A 265 -3.23 -6.53 -3.85
C PHE A 265 -3.17 -6.02 -2.41
N LYS A 266 -1.99 -6.16 -1.82
CA LYS A 266 -1.64 -5.50 -0.56
C LYS A 266 -1.20 -4.07 -0.86
N LEU A 267 -1.90 -3.10 -0.28
CA LEU A 267 -1.62 -1.68 -0.50
C LEU A 267 -0.49 -1.20 0.42
N ILE A 268 0.50 -0.54 -0.17
CA ILE A 268 1.58 0.13 0.58
C ILE A 268 1.84 1.52 0.01
N GLU A 269 2.16 2.49 0.86
CA GLU A 269 2.43 3.88 0.46
C GLU A 269 3.88 4.28 0.74
N ILE A 270 4.56 4.86 -0.26
CA ILE A 270 5.88 5.43 -0.07
C ILE A 270 5.81 6.66 0.84
N LEU A 271 6.63 6.67 1.87
CA LEU A 271 6.79 7.80 2.78
C LEU A 271 7.89 8.75 2.31
N PRO A 272 7.82 10.05 2.68
CA PRO A 272 8.89 11.00 2.41
C PRO A 272 10.24 10.56 3.01
N LEU A 273 11.34 10.97 2.35
CA LEU A 273 12.70 10.71 2.84
C LEU A 273 12.90 11.34 4.23
N LEU A 274 13.60 10.64 5.11
CA LEU A 274 14.08 11.22 6.36
C LEU A 274 15.32 12.07 6.10
N ASN A 275 15.57 13.03 6.99
CA ASN A 275 16.78 13.86 6.97
C ASN A 275 18.07 13.01 6.94
N LEU A 276 18.06 11.84 7.59
CA LEU A 276 19.16 10.87 7.51
C LEU A 276 19.35 10.30 6.10
N ASN A 277 18.27 9.86 5.46
CA ASN A 277 18.31 9.37 4.08
C ASN A 277 18.77 10.45 3.11
N ILE A 278 18.32 11.70 3.31
CA ILE A 278 18.76 12.84 2.50
C ILE A 278 20.27 13.05 2.62
N LYS A 279 20.84 12.97 3.84
CA LYS A 279 22.30 13.05 4.04
C LYS A 279 23.04 11.92 3.32
N ASP A 280 22.55 10.69 3.43
CA ASP A 280 23.16 9.54 2.77
C ASP A 280 23.11 9.69 1.24
N PHE A 281 22.01 10.20 0.69
CA PHE A 281 21.88 10.54 -0.73
C PHE A 281 22.97 11.50 -1.18
N ILE A 282 23.12 12.61 -0.46
CA ILE A 282 24.05 13.67 -0.80
C ILE A 282 25.49 13.15 -0.71
N LYS A 283 25.81 12.38 0.33
CA LYS A 283 27.14 11.75 0.46
C LYS A 283 27.45 10.81 -0.69
N ASN A 284 26.49 9.97 -1.08
CA ASN A 284 26.66 9.04 -2.20
C ASN A 284 26.80 9.77 -3.54
N TRP A 285 26.02 10.83 -3.75
CA TRP A 285 26.06 11.66 -4.96
C TRP A 285 27.40 12.38 -5.13
N PHE A 286 27.88 13.00 -4.05
CA PHE A 286 29.13 13.74 -3.99
C PHE A 286 30.30 12.90 -3.43
N ARG A 287 30.31 11.58 -3.67
CA ARG A 287 31.37 10.70 -3.14
C ARG A 287 32.78 11.13 -3.53
N SER A 288 32.91 11.70 -4.74
CA SER A 288 34.17 12.21 -5.28
C SER A 288 34.48 13.64 -4.81
N GLU A 289 33.51 14.34 -4.22
CA GLU A 289 33.52 15.79 -3.94
C GLU A 289 32.91 16.07 -2.56
N ILE A 290 33.46 15.40 -1.54
CA ILE A 290 32.92 15.36 -0.17
C ILE A 290 32.70 16.77 0.42
N SER A 291 33.55 17.74 0.07
CA SER A 291 33.46 19.12 0.55
C SER A 291 32.18 19.83 0.07
N ILE A 292 31.76 19.62 -1.18
CA ILE A 292 30.53 20.19 -1.75
C ILE A 292 29.30 19.53 -1.12
N GLY A 293 29.33 18.20 -0.98
CA GLY A 293 28.27 17.47 -0.29
C GLY A 293 28.05 17.94 1.15
N ASN A 294 29.13 18.21 1.89
CA ASN A 294 29.05 18.75 3.25
C ASN A 294 28.47 20.17 3.30
N LYS A 295 28.85 21.04 2.34
CA LYS A 295 28.27 22.39 2.22
C LYS A 295 26.77 22.35 1.95
N LEU A 296 26.32 21.45 1.05
CA LEU A 296 24.89 21.27 0.77
C LEU A 296 24.15 20.82 2.05
N ILE A 297 24.68 19.82 2.75
CA ILE A 297 24.09 19.35 4.02
C ILE A 297 23.98 20.50 5.03
N GLN A 298 25.01 21.31 5.18
CA GLN A 298 25.00 22.45 6.09
C GLN A 298 23.90 23.46 5.71
N LYS A 299 23.81 23.85 4.44
CA LYS A 299 22.78 24.78 3.96
C LYS A 299 21.36 24.22 4.14
N LEU A 300 21.17 22.91 3.96
CA LEU A 300 19.90 22.24 4.24
C LEU A 300 19.55 22.24 5.74
N ILE A 301 20.53 22.12 6.63
CA ILE A 301 20.33 22.25 8.07
C ILE A 301 19.89 23.69 8.42
N GLU A 302 20.55 24.70 7.87
CA GLU A 302 20.22 26.12 8.07
C GLU A 302 18.79 26.44 7.58
N LEU A 303 18.38 25.85 6.46
CA LEU A 303 17.03 25.97 5.91
C LEU A 303 16.01 25.02 6.54
N ASN A 304 16.39 24.28 7.60
CA ASN A 304 15.56 23.33 8.32
C ASN A 304 14.92 22.24 7.42
N TRP A 305 15.72 21.62 6.56
CA TRP A 305 15.33 20.52 5.66
C TRP A 305 14.06 20.82 4.87
N PRO A 306 14.12 21.75 3.89
CA PRO A 306 12.97 22.14 3.07
C PRO A 306 12.20 20.93 2.55
N GLU A 307 10.85 20.98 2.58
CA GLU A 307 9.98 19.85 2.19
C GLU A 307 10.33 19.26 0.81
N LEU A 308 10.76 20.09 -0.13
CA LEU A 308 11.22 19.67 -1.45
C LEU A 308 12.35 18.64 -1.41
N THR A 309 13.23 18.66 -0.39
CA THR A 309 14.32 17.68 -0.25
C THR A 309 13.85 16.28 0.13
N LYS A 310 12.62 16.15 0.63
CA LYS A 310 12.04 14.86 1.02
C LYS A 310 11.53 14.05 -0.18
N ASN A 311 11.49 14.66 -1.37
CA ASN A 311 11.19 14.02 -2.63
C ASN A 311 12.51 13.68 -3.37
N PRO A 312 12.82 12.39 -3.63
CA PRO A 312 14.07 11.98 -4.28
C PRO A 312 14.38 12.68 -5.60
N LEU A 313 13.37 12.92 -6.45
CA LEU A 313 13.57 13.63 -7.71
C LEU A 313 14.02 15.07 -7.48
N LEU A 314 13.31 15.80 -6.62
CA LEU A 314 13.65 17.19 -6.32
C LEU A 314 15.01 17.29 -5.64
N LEU A 315 15.33 16.36 -4.74
CA LEU A 315 16.66 16.27 -4.14
C LEU A 315 17.76 16.05 -5.19
N THR A 316 17.51 15.21 -6.19
CA THR A 316 18.44 14.99 -7.31
C THR A 316 18.66 16.28 -8.10
N LEU A 317 17.60 17.02 -8.41
CA LEU A 317 17.71 18.32 -9.10
C LEU A 317 18.47 19.36 -8.26
N ILE A 318 18.28 19.37 -6.93
CA ILE A 318 19.06 20.24 -6.04
C ILE A 318 20.53 19.85 -6.07
N CYS A 319 20.85 18.55 -6.00
CA CYS A 319 22.24 18.11 -6.09
C CYS A 319 22.88 18.54 -7.41
N VAL A 320 22.18 18.35 -8.54
CA VAL A 320 22.64 18.81 -9.87
C VAL A 320 22.89 20.31 -9.90
N HIS A 321 21.95 21.11 -9.39
CA HIS A 321 22.06 22.56 -9.44
C HIS A 321 23.09 23.12 -8.45
N PHE A 322 23.21 22.51 -7.28
CA PHE A 322 24.14 22.92 -6.24
C PHE A 322 25.59 22.63 -6.63
N ASP A 323 25.83 21.55 -7.39
CA ASP A 323 27.14 21.21 -7.96
C ASP A 323 27.74 22.39 -8.74
N GLU A 324 26.89 23.09 -9.49
CA GLU A 324 27.30 24.20 -10.35
C GLU A 324 27.29 25.57 -9.65
N THR A 325 26.26 25.83 -8.83
CA THR A 325 25.98 27.19 -8.35
C THR A 325 26.25 27.41 -6.86
N LEU A 326 26.44 26.33 -6.09
CA LEU A 326 26.46 26.34 -4.62
C LEU A 326 25.20 27.00 -4.00
N ASN A 327 24.10 27.06 -4.75
CA ASN A 327 22.85 27.66 -4.32
C ASN A 327 21.69 26.67 -4.30
N ILE A 328 20.67 26.95 -3.49
CA ILE A 328 19.43 26.15 -3.41
C ILE A 328 18.27 27.06 -3.80
N PRO A 329 17.53 26.75 -4.88
CA PRO A 329 16.39 27.53 -5.31
C PRO A 329 15.28 27.51 -4.25
N SER A 330 14.63 28.66 -4.04
CA SER A 330 13.57 28.82 -3.03
C SER A 330 12.19 28.33 -3.48
N ARG A 331 11.98 28.17 -4.80
CA ARG A 331 10.72 27.70 -5.41
C ARG A 331 10.94 26.49 -6.30
N ILE A 332 9.94 25.62 -6.39
CA ILE A 332 10.01 24.40 -7.21
C ILE A 332 10.10 24.79 -8.69
N SER A 333 9.26 25.70 -9.18
CA SER A 333 9.35 26.25 -10.55
C SER A 333 10.74 26.80 -10.89
N SER A 334 11.38 27.51 -9.95
CA SER A 334 12.75 28.04 -10.10
C SER A 334 13.79 26.92 -10.17
N LEU A 335 13.62 25.85 -9.41
CA LEU A 335 14.50 24.68 -9.47
C LEU A 335 14.41 23.99 -10.84
N TYR A 336 13.20 23.83 -11.38
CA TYR A 336 13.02 23.27 -12.74
C TYR A 336 13.60 24.20 -13.79
N ARG A 337 13.29 25.51 -13.72
CA ARG A 337 13.84 26.52 -14.64
C ARG A 337 15.36 26.46 -14.70
N GLN A 338 16.01 26.56 -13.55
CA GLN A 338 17.47 26.58 -13.48
C GLN A 338 18.09 25.23 -13.83
N SER A 339 17.40 24.11 -13.57
CA SER A 339 17.86 22.79 -14.04
C SER A 339 17.80 22.69 -15.56
N VAL A 340 16.73 23.21 -16.19
CA VAL A 340 16.59 23.26 -17.65
C VAL A 340 17.63 24.22 -18.25
N GLU A 341 17.80 25.42 -17.70
CA GLU A 341 18.83 26.39 -18.13
C GLU A 341 20.23 25.77 -18.06
N LEU A 342 20.61 25.14 -16.94
CA LEU A 342 21.90 24.45 -16.82
C LEU A 342 22.10 23.33 -17.86
N LEU A 343 21.04 22.60 -18.18
CA LEU A 343 21.10 21.59 -19.25
C LEU A 343 21.33 22.26 -20.60
N LEU A 344 20.58 23.31 -20.92
CA LEU A 344 20.74 24.01 -22.19
C LEU A 344 22.12 24.68 -22.31
N GLU A 345 22.60 25.35 -21.26
CA GLU A 345 23.87 26.10 -21.21
C GLU A 345 25.12 25.21 -21.26
N LYS A 346 25.17 24.12 -20.45
CA LYS A 346 26.32 23.19 -20.45
C LYS A 346 26.55 22.60 -21.84
N TRP A 347 25.48 22.35 -22.57
CA TRP A 347 25.55 21.83 -23.94
C TRP A 347 25.98 22.90 -24.95
N ASP A 348 25.51 24.14 -24.83
CA ASP A 348 26.00 25.25 -25.66
C ASP A 348 27.51 25.51 -25.45
N ALA A 349 28.02 25.35 -24.23
CA ALA A 349 29.45 25.47 -23.92
C ALA A 349 30.28 24.30 -24.51
N THR A 350 29.80 23.05 -24.44
CA THR A 350 30.50 21.89 -25.02
C THR A 350 30.45 21.84 -26.55
N ARG A 351 29.39 22.40 -27.17
CA ARG A 351 29.30 22.60 -28.62
C ARG A 351 30.40 23.49 -29.17
N ARG A 352 30.75 24.57 -28.46
CA ARG A 352 31.83 25.50 -28.86
C ARG A 352 33.22 24.85 -28.87
N ILE A 353 33.37 23.68 -28.26
CA ILE A 353 34.69 23.04 -28.04
C ILE A 353 34.89 21.78 -28.90
N SER A 354 33.84 21.03 -29.29
CA SER A 354 34.05 19.64 -29.77
C SER A 354 33.44 19.23 -31.13
N ARG A 355 32.42 19.90 -31.68
CA ARG A 355 31.87 19.60 -33.02
C ARG A 355 31.14 20.80 -33.62
N TYR A 356 31.27 21.03 -34.93
CA TYR A 356 30.34 21.91 -35.66
C TYR A 356 28.93 21.31 -35.57
N PRO A 357 27.94 22.00 -34.98
CA PRO A 357 26.57 21.47 -34.89
C PRO A 357 25.96 21.34 -36.29
N ARG A 358 25.13 20.31 -36.51
CA ARG A 358 24.46 20.09 -37.81
C ARG A 358 23.39 21.17 -38.10
N ILE A 359 22.86 21.78 -37.05
CA ILE A 359 21.90 22.90 -37.06
C ILE A 359 22.22 23.81 -35.87
N ASP A 360 22.22 25.12 -36.09
CA ASP A 360 22.36 26.10 -35.01
C ASP A 360 21.04 26.22 -34.23
N LEU A 361 21.05 25.74 -32.99
CA LEU A 361 19.91 25.78 -32.06
C LEU A 361 20.38 26.46 -30.77
N ASN A 362 19.92 27.68 -30.50
CA ASN A 362 20.17 28.30 -29.21
C ASN A 362 19.22 27.75 -28.13
N SER A 363 19.53 28.02 -26.86
CA SER A 363 18.74 27.59 -25.71
C SER A 363 17.26 28.01 -25.79
N ASP A 364 16.97 29.23 -26.25
CA ASP A 364 15.62 29.78 -26.33
C ASP A 364 14.75 29.02 -27.33
N ILE A 365 15.28 28.77 -28.54
CA ILE A 365 14.59 28.00 -29.58
C ILE A 365 14.30 26.58 -29.10
N VAL A 366 15.27 25.94 -28.43
CA VAL A 366 15.06 24.58 -27.89
C VAL A 366 13.97 24.59 -26.83
N ASN A 367 13.97 25.59 -25.94
CA ASN A 367 12.95 25.75 -24.92
C ASN A 367 11.55 25.89 -25.54
N ASP A 368 11.39 26.74 -26.56
CA ASP A 368 10.11 26.94 -27.26
C ASP A 368 9.60 25.66 -27.93
N LEU A 369 10.48 24.92 -28.59
CA LEU A 369 10.13 23.64 -29.23
C LEU A 369 9.72 22.58 -28.19
N LEU A 370 10.41 22.52 -27.04
CA LEU A 370 10.05 21.62 -25.94
C LEU A 370 8.70 21.99 -25.31
N MET A 371 8.39 23.28 -25.18
CA MET A 371 7.08 23.77 -24.73
C MET A 371 5.95 23.31 -25.65
N GLU A 372 6.13 23.42 -26.96
CA GLU A 372 5.14 22.98 -27.95
C GLU A 372 4.92 21.46 -27.93
N ILE A 373 6.02 20.68 -27.88
CA ILE A 373 5.94 19.21 -27.75
C ILE A 373 5.20 18.84 -26.46
N ALA A 374 5.60 19.43 -25.33
CA ALA A 374 4.99 19.13 -24.04
C ALA A 374 3.50 19.44 -24.02
N LEU A 375 3.10 20.63 -24.50
CA LEU A 375 1.71 21.06 -24.53
C LEU A 375 0.86 20.16 -25.42
N TYR A 376 1.31 19.86 -26.64
CA TYR A 376 0.58 19.01 -27.58
C TYR A 376 0.26 17.66 -26.96
N PHE A 377 1.28 16.96 -26.46
CA PHE A 377 1.09 15.63 -25.91
C PHE A 377 0.34 15.66 -24.57
N HIS A 378 0.51 16.70 -23.75
CA HIS A 378 -0.24 16.79 -22.50
C HIS A 378 -1.73 17.03 -22.72
N LEU A 379 -2.11 17.78 -23.76
CA LEU A 379 -3.51 17.97 -24.17
C LEU A 379 -4.15 16.66 -24.64
N MET A 380 -3.37 15.79 -25.29
CA MET A 380 -3.80 14.45 -25.69
C MET A 380 -3.79 13.44 -24.55
N GLY A 381 -3.34 13.85 -23.35
CA GLY A 381 -3.06 12.93 -22.26
C GLY A 381 -2.07 11.88 -22.73
N GLN A 382 -0.85 12.29 -23.04
CA GLN A 382 0.23 11.38 -23.39
C GLN A 382 1.49 11.81 -22.67
N ALA A 383 2.21 10.82 -22.15
CA ALA A 383 3.48 10.99 -21.43
C ALA A 383 4.67 10.34 -22.17
N CYS A 384 4.38 9.66 -23.27
CA CYS A 384 5.30 9.08 -24.23
C CYS A 384 4.82 9.45 -25.63
N PHE A 385 5.77 9.62 -26.53
CA PHE A 385 5.59 10.32 -27.78
C PHE A 385 6.15 9.46 -28.90
N ASN A 386 5.42 9.31 -30.00
CA ASN A 386 5.99 8.69 -31.20
C ASN A 386 7.01 9.65 -31.82
N LYS A 387 8.19 9.14 -32.19
CA LYS A 387 9.24 9.89 -32.88
C LYS A 387 8.72 10.64 -34.11
N ASP A 388 7.90 9.98 -34.92
CA ASP A 388 7.35 10.55 -36.15
C ASP A 388 6.37 11.69 -35.85
N GLU A 389 5.62 11.59 -34.75
CA GLU A 389 4.73 12.67 -34.30
C GLU A 389 5.52 13.86 -33.76
N ILE A 390 6.59 13.63 -33.00
CA ILE A 390 7.51 14.70 -32.58
C ILE A 390 8.08 15.41 -33.81
N ILE A 391 8.57 14.65 -34.79
CA ILE A 391 9.14 15.22 -36.02
C ILE A 391 8.09 16.02 -36.80
N LYS A 392 6.83 15.56 -36.86
CA LYS A 392 5.72 16.31 -37.46
C LYS A 392 5.48 17.64 -36.73
N ILE A 393 5.43 17.63 -35.39
CA ILE A 393 5.28 18.85 -34.59
C ILE A 393 6.44 19.80 -34.85
N LEU A 394 7.68 19.30 -34.79
CA LEU A 394 8.87 20.08 -35.08
C LEU A 394 8.81 20.68 -36.48
N ASN A 395 8.51 19.90 -37.52
CA ASN A 395 8.38 20.40 -38.89
C ASN A 395 7.32 21.51 -39.03
N SER A 396 6.25 21.48 -38.24
CA SER A 396 5.22 22.55 -38.24
C SER A 396 5.65 23.83 -37.53
N LYS A 397 6.75 23.81 -36.77
CA LYS A 397 7.19 24.91 -35.89
C LYS A 397 8.57 25.45 -36.22
N ILE A 398 9.44 24.66 -36.86
CA ILE A 398 10.83 25.04 -37.17
C ILE A 398 10.93 26.30 -38.03
N GLU A 399 9.99 26.54 -38.95
CA GLU A 399 9.99 27.75 -39.78
C GLU A 399 9.77 29.02 -38.95
N ILE A 400 8.93 28.95 -37.91
CA ILE A 400 8.61 30.08 -37.01
C ILE A 400 9.86 30.50 -36.22
N VAL A 401 10.74 29.55 -35.91
CA VAL A 401 12.00 29.77 -35.18
C VAL A 401 13.20 29.96 -36.13
N GLY A 402 12.96 30.23 -37.42
CA GLY A 402 14.00 30.58 -38.39
C GLY A 402 14.79 29.42 -38.98
N ILE A 403 14.32 28.17 -38.82
CA ILE A 403 14.97 26.96 -39.34
C ILE A 403 14.27 26.50 -40.64
N PRO A 404 15.01 26.16 -41.72
CA PRO A 404 14.41 25.72 -42.98
C PRO A 404 13.48 24.50 -42.84
N PRO A 405 12.40 24.42 -43.65
CA PRO A 405 11.46 23.30 -43.63
C PRO A 405 12.13 21.96 -43.93
N GLY A 406 11.56 20.88 -43.40
CA GLY A 406 12.06 19.51 -43.60
C GLY A 406 13.26 19.14 -42.71
N LYS A 407 13.76 20.04 -41.87
CA LYS A 407 14.86 19.77 -40.93
C LYS A 407 14.43 19.19 -39.57
N GLY A 408 13.15 18.86 -39.38
CA GLY A 408 12.62 18.38 -38.09
C GLY A 408 13.33 17.15 -37.52
N MET A 409 13.79 16.21 -38.36
CA MET A 409 14.58 15.05 -37.91
C MET A 409 15.93 15.45 -37.32
N LEU A 410 16.63 16.42 -37.94
CA LEU A 410 17.91 16.90 -37.45
C LEU A 410 17.75 17.68 -36.14
N VAL A 411 16.70 18.51 -36.04
CA VAL A 411 16.35 19.22 -34.79
C VAL A 411 16.02 18.22 -33.68
N PHE A 412 15.26 17.18 -34.02
CA PHE A 412 14.92 16.11 -33.10
C PHE A 412 16.16 15.37 -32.58
N GLU A 413 17.05 14.95 -33.48
CA GLU A 413 18.31 14.29 -33.12
C GLU A 413 19.15 15.17 -32.20
N GLU A 414 19.23 16.47 -32.49
CA GLU A 414 19.97 17.43 -31.69
C GLU A 414 19.37 17.56 -30.27
N ILE A 415 18.04 17.71 -30.16
CA ILE A 415 17.34 17.80 -28.87
C ILE A 415 17.50 16.50 -28.05
N SER A 416 17.32 15.35 -28.69
CA SER A 416 17.32 14.05 -28.00
C SER A 416 18.73 13.56 -27.64
N LEU A 417 19.69 13.67 -28.56
CA LEU A 417 21.05 13.16 -28.35
C LEU A 417 21.83 14.04 -27.38
N GLN A 418 21.65 15.36 -27.40
CA GLN A 418 22.51 16.27 -26.66
C GLN A 418 21.90 16.66 -25.32
N TYR A 419 20.75 17.33 -25.29
CA TYR A 419 20.23 17.92 -24.06
C TYR A 419 19.67 16.92 -23.04
N GLY A 420 19.31 15.70 -23.48
CA GLY A 420 18.75 14.68 -22.60
C GLY A 420 17.37 15.03 -22.04
N LEU A 421 16.67 16.01 -22.65
CA LEU A 421 15.32 16.43 -22.31
C LEU A 421 14.23 15.66 -23.11
N LEU A 422 14.64 14.95 -24.17
CA LEU A 422 13.84 13.92 -24.84
C LEU A 422 14.62 12.61 -24.87
N CYS A 423 14.26 11.69 -23.99
CA CYS A 423 14.93 10.40 -23.82
C CYS A 423 14.26 9.32 -24.67
N SER A 424 15.05 8.50 -25.36
CA SER A 424 14.56 7.28 -26.03
C SER A 424 13.97 6.35 -24.98
N TRP A 425 12.71 5.95 -25.19
CA TRP A 425 11.88 5.24 -24.22
C TRP A 425 11.71 3.74 -24.55
N SER A 426 11.78 3.39 -25.84
CA SER A 426 11.84 2.01 -26.33
C SER A 426 12.87 1.89 -27.47
N ILE A 427 12.94 0.72 -28.11
CA ILE A 427 13.80 0.49 -29.29
C ILE A 427 13.33 1.43 -30.42
N GLU A 428 13.98 2.60 -30.49
CA GLU A 428 14.00 3.64 -31.53
C GLU A 428 12.71 4.37 -31.93
N LYS A 429 11.53 4.00 -31.41
CA LYS A 429 10.25 4.63 -31.84
C LYS A 429 9.60 5.60 -30.86
N LEU A 430 9.85 5.45 -29.56
CA LEU A 430 9.14 6.20 -28.53
C LEU A 430 10.09 7.06 -27.71
N TYR A 431 9.64 8.26 -27.35
CA TYR A 431 10.39 9.24 -26.57
C TYR A 431 9.54 9.79 -25.43
N ALA A 432 10.19 10.29 -24.37
CA ALA A 432 9.53 10.97 -23.28
C ALA A 432 10.45 12.01 -22.64
N PHE A 433 9.89 12.91 -21.84
CA PHE A 433 10.70 13.70 -20.92
C PHE A 433 11.32 12.80 -19.83
N PRO A 434 12.47 13.19 -19.24
CA PRO A 434 13.17 12.41 -18.21
C PRO A 434 12.29 12.00 -17.03
N HIS A 435 11.34 12.87 -16.69
CA HIS A 435 10.26 12.60 -15.77
C HIS A 435 9.03 13.42 -16.18
N LEU A 436 7.81 12.93 -15.89
CA LEU A 436 6.58 13.62 -16.30
C LEU A 436 6.52 15.07 -15.78
N SER A 437 7.11 15.35 -14.62
CA SER A 437 7.14 16.72 -14.07
C SER A 437 7.86 17.74 -14.96
N PHE A 438 8.79 17.32 -15.81
CA PHE A 438 9.37 18.21 -16.84
C PHE A 438 8.33 18.55 -17.90
N GLN A 439 7.56 17.57 -18.38
CA GLN A 439 6.42 17.83 -19.27
C GLN A 439 5.42 18.77 -18.60
N GLU A 440 5.04 18.50 -17.34
CA GLU A 440 4.08 19.33 -16.59
C GLU A 440 4.59 20.77 -16.40
N TYR A 441 5.91 20.95 -16.22
CA TYR A 441 6.56 22.25 -16.15
C TYR A 441 6.52 23.00 -17.48
N PHE A 442 6.93 22.37 -18.59
CA PHE A 442 6.90 22.97 -19.92
C PHE A 442 5.48 23.31 -20.38
N VAL A 443 4.48 22.48 -20.04
CA VAL A 443 3.06 22.79 -20.28
C VAL A 443 2.63 24.05 -19.54
N ALA A 444 3.04 24.18 -18.27
CA ALA A 444 2.70 25.36 -17.48
C ALA A 444 3.34 26.64 -18.03
N LEU A 445 4.58 26.57 -18.53
CA LEU A 445 5.22 27.68 -19.25
C LEU A 445 4.45 28.02 -20.53
N ALA A 446 4.20 27.04 -21.40
CA ALA A 446 3.50 27.23 -22.67
C ALA A 446 2.10 27.84 -22.51
N LEU A 447 1.41 27.53 -21.40
CA LEU A 447 0.10 28.12 -21.07
C LEU A 447 0.21 29.50 -20.46
N ARG A 448 1.36 29.86 -19.86
CA ARG A 448 1.59 31.21 -19.35
C ARG A 448 1.86 32.21 -20.46
N ASP A 449 2.44 31.77 -21.57
CA ASP A 449 2.68 32.60 -22.75
C ASP A 449 1.41 32.84 -23.58
N LYS A 450 0.30 32.16 -23.26
CA LYS A 450 -1.00 32.31 -23.91
C LYS A 450 -1.95 33.15 -23.06
N ASP A 451 -2.52 34.20 -23.65
CA ASP A 451 -3.51 35.08 -22.99
C ASP A 451 -4.69 34.33 -22.35
N ASP A 452 -5.13 33.25 -22.98
CA ASP A 452 -6.26 32.42 -22.56
C ASP A 452 -5.85 31.09 -21.92
N GLY A 453 -4.56 30.85 -21.69
CA GLY A 453 -4.06 29.58 -21.12
C GLY A 453 -4.65 29.24 -19.76
N TYR A 454 -5.03 30.26 -18.97
CA TYR A 454 -5.74 30.08 -17.70
C TYR A 454 -7.10 29.35 -17.87
N LYS A 455 -7.77 29.46 -19.02
CA LYS A 455 -9.04 28.76 -19.29
C LYS A 455 -8.82 27.26 -19.40
N ILE A 456 -7.72 26.85 -20.02
CA ILE A 456 -7.32 25.44 -20.15
C ILE A 456 -7.01 24.86 -18.75
N ILE A 457 -6.32 25.62 -17.90
CA ILE A 457 -6.07 25.27 -16.50
C ILE A 457 -7.40 25.04 -15.76
N LEU A 458 -8.34 25.98 -15.85
CA LEU A 458 -9.63 25.89 -15.17
C LEU A 458 -10.48 24.70 -15.68
N LYS A 459 -10.46 24.42 -16.98
CA LYS A 459 -11.16 23.26 -17.57
C LYS A 459 -10.67 21.93 -16.99
N ASN A 460 -9.40 21.85 -16.60
CA ASN A 460 -8.75 20.63 -16.16
C ASN A 460 -8.50 20.53 -14.64
N VAL A 461 -9.10 21.40 -13.82
CA VAL A 461 -8.98 21.36 -12.34
C VAL A 461 -9.33 19.99 -11.76
N ASP A 462 -10.32 19.32 -12.36
CA ASP A 462 -10.77 18.00 -11.94
C ASP A 462 -9.99 16.85 -12.60
N ASN A 463 -8.85 17.10 -13.25
CA ASN A 463 -8.01 16.07 -13.88
C ASN A 463 -6.68 15.90 -13.09
N PRO A 464 -6.31 14.71 -12.56
CA PRO A 464 -5.11 14.55 -11.73
C PRO A 464 -3.85 14.73 -12.54
N PHE A 465 -3.90 14.37 -13.83
CA PHE A 465 -2.79 14.52 -14.76
C PHE A 465 -2.36 15.99 -14.87
N TRP A 466 -3.31 16.91 -14.66
CA TRP A 466 -3.10 18.36 -14.71
C TRP A 466 -2.75 18.98 -13.35
N LYS A 467 -2.81 18.22 -12.25
CA LYS A 467 -2.59 18.77 -10.90
C LYS A 467 -1.26 19.52 -10.80
N ASN A 468 -0.16 18.89 -11.22
CA ASN A 468 1.15 19.53 -11.16
C ASN A 468 1.29 20.68 -12.17
N VAL A 469 0.62 20.62 -13.33
CA VAL A 469 0.56 21.74 -14.28
C VAL A 469 -0.07 22.95 -13.61
N ILE A 470 -1.21 22.78 -12.90
CA ILE A 470 -1.88 23.84 -12.13
C ILE A 470 -0.91 24.43 -11.12
N LEU A 471 -0.19 23.56 -10.38
CA LEU A 471 0.72 24.00 -9.34
C LEU A 471 2.00 24.69 -9.87
N PHE A 472 2.49 24.32 -11.05
CA PHE A 472 3.56 25.08 -11.73
C PHE A 472 3.03 26.40 -12.28
N TYR A 473 1.85 26.37 -12.92
CA TYR A 473 1.23 27.54 -13.52
C TYR A 473 1.04 28.67 -12.49
N ILE A 474 0.56 28.34 -11.28
CA ILE A 474 0.38 29.34 -10.20
C ILE A 474 1.71 29.89 -9.65
N GLU A 475 2.82 29.15 -9.70
CA GLU A 475 4.14 29.66 -9.27
C GLU A 475 4.78 30.59 -10.31
N LEU A 476 4.51 30.35 -11.60
CA LEU A 476 5.10 31.08 -12.72
C LEU A 476 4.51 32.49 -12.94
N GLY A 477 3.43 32.86 -12.24
CA GLY A 477 2.78 34.16 -12.42
C GLY A 477 1.79 34.49 -11.32
N ASP A 478 0.93 35.49 -11.55
CA ASP A 478 -0.15 35.81 -10.61
C ASP A 478 -1.19 34.66 -10.58
N ALA A 479 -1.47 34.15 -9.37
CA ALA A 479 -2.40 33.06 -9.13
C ALA A 479 -3.82 33.52 -8.75
N THR A 480 -4.04 34.83 -8.56
CA THR A 480 -5.30 35.40 -8.06
C THR A 480 -6.51 34.87 -8.83
N LYS A 481 -6.49 34.98 -10.16
CA LYS A 481 -7.61 34.58 -11.03
C LYS A 481 -7.95 33.09 -10.90
N ILE A 482 -6.94 32.23 -10.90
CA ILE A 482 -7.12 30.77 -10.77
C ILE A 482 -7.67 30.41 -9.39
N LEU A 483 -7.08 30.96 -8.32
CA LEU A 483 -7.51 30.68 -6.95
C LEU A 483 -8.93 31.16 -6.67
N SER A 484 -9.32 32.33 -7.16
CA SER A 484 -10.71 32.82 -7.04
C SER A 484 -11.69 31.88 -7.73
N ASN A 485 -11.39 31.46 -8.96
CA ASN A 485 -12.26 30.52 -9.70
C ASN A 485 -12.35 29.14 -9.02
N ILE A 486 -11.24 28.63 -8.46
CA ILE A 486 -11.27 27.36 -7.69
C ILE A 486 -12.14 27.51 -6.45
N MET A 487 -12.03 28.63 -5.72
CA MET A 487 -12.78 28.91 -4.50
C MET A 487 -14.26 29.25 -4.73
N GLU A 488 -14.69 29.50 -5.97
CA GLU A 488 -16.09 29.70 -6.35
C GLU A 488 -16.80 28.38 -6.70
N ARG A 489 -16.05 27.29 -6.88
CA ARG A 489 -16.63 25.97 -7.14
C ARG A 489 -17.34 25.42 -5.91
N GLN A 490 -18.39 24.65 -6.16
CA GLN A 490 -19.11 23.95 -5.10
C GLN A 490 -18.23 22.85 -4.49
N GLU A 491 -17.98 22.94 -3.18
CA GLU A 491 -17.17 21.95 -2.48
C GLU A 491 -17.84 20.57 -2.41
N ASN A 492 -17.01 19.54 -2.39
CA ASN A 492 -17.44 18.18 -2.08
C ASN A 492 -17.23 17.86 -0.59
N VAL A 493 -17.70 16.68 -0.14
CA VAL A 493 -17.63 16.27 1.28
C VAL A 493 -16.19 16.23 1.83
N ILE A 494 -15.20 16.09 0.94
CA ILE A 494 -13.77 16.01 1.30
C ILE A 494 -13.01 17.33 1.04
N TYR A 495 -13.71 18.42 0.71
CA TYR A 495 -13.14 19.75 0.47
C TYR A 495 -12.00 19.77 -0.56
N SER A 496 -12.18 19.05 -1.68
CA SER A 496 -11.15 18.91 -2.71
C SER A 496 -10.64 20.24 -3.26
N TYR A 497 -11.51 21.24 -3.46
CA TYR A 497 -11.11 22.50 -4.08
C TYR A 497 -10.36 23.40 -3.09
N LEU A 498 -10.85 23.50 -1.85
CA LEU A 498 -10.13 24.19 -0.78
C LEU A 498 -8.75 23.59 -0.53
N PHE A 499 -8.62 22.27 -0.52
CA PHE A 499 -7.31 21.64 -0.33
C PHE A 499 -6.38 21.80 -1.54
N LEU A 500 -6.91 21.83 -2.76
CA LEU A 500 -6.13 22.20 -3.94
C LEU A 500 -5.65 23.66 -3.87
N ALA A 501 -6.53 24.58 -3.47
CA ALA A 501 -6.20 25.99 -3.28
C ALA A 501 -5.15 26.17 -2.16
N ALA A 502 -5.26 25.41 -1.07
CA ALA A 502 -4.29 25.37 0.01
C ALA A 502 -2.92 24.83 -0.45
N GLU A 503 -2.92 23.78 -1.26
CA GLU A 503 -1.70 23.23 -1.88
C GLU A 503 -1.05 24.25 -2.83
N CYS A 504 -1.83 24.99 -3.61
CA CYS A 504 -1.34 26.11 -4.41
C CYS A 504 -0.71 27.19 -3.51
N LEU A 505 -1.38 27.59 -2.42
CA LEU A 505 -0.82 28.59 -1.48
C LEU A 505 0.45 28.12 -0.79
N SER A 506 0.60 26.81 -0.54
CA SER A 506 1.81 26.26 0.08
C SER A 506 3.07 26.41 -0.78
N ARG A 507 2.89 26.67 -2.08
CA ARG A 507 3.98 26.99 -3.03
C ARG A 507 4.34 28.48 -3.07
N ASP A 508 3.77 29.28 -2.19
CA ASP A 508 3.93 30.73 -2.09
C ASP A 508 3.88 31.48 -3.45
N PRO A 509 2.76 31.34 -4.19
CA PRO A 509 2.60 32.01 -5.47
C PRO A 509 2.43 33.53 -5.27
N LYS A 510 2.72 34.27 -6.34
CA LYS A 510 2.37 35.69 -6.42
C LYS A 510 0.85 35.83 -6.46
N ILE A 511 0.30 36.71 -5.62
CA ILE A 511 -1.14 36.98 -5.54
C ILE A 511 -1.33 38.48 -5.40
N SER A 512 -2.00 39.10 -6.38
CA SER A 512 -2.30 40.53 -6.37
C SER A 512 -3.48 40.88 -5.46
N ASP A 513 -4.52 40.04 -5.38
CA ASP A 513 -5.62 40.24 -4.40
C ASP A 513 -5.33 39.50 -3.10
N TYR A 514 -4.84 40.20 -2.09
CA TYR A 514 -4.55 39.61 -0.78
C TYR A 514 -5.80 39.00 -0.09
N LYS A 515 -7.02 39.40 -0.47
CA LYS A 515 -8.26 38.88 0.14
C LYS A 515 -8.44 37.39 -0.15
N ILE A 516 -8.10 36.90 -1.35
CA ILE A 516 -8.25 35.47 -1.67
C ILE A 516 -7.34 34.60 -0.80
N ARG A 517 -6.11 35.07 -0.53
CA ARG A 517 -5.16 34.40 0.37
C ARG A 517 -5.75 34.25 1.77
N ASN A 518 -6.33 35.31 2.32
CA ASN A 518 -6.96 35.26 3.65
C ASN A 518 -8.21 34.38 3.65
N LYS A 519 -9.05 34.44 2.61
CA LYS A 519 -10.25 33.60 2.49
C LYS A 519 -9.92 32.11 2.56
N ILE A 520 -8.88 31.67 1.85
CA ILE A 520 -8.40 30.27 1.88
C ILE A 520 -7.89 29.92 3.28
N ILE A 521 -7.02 30.76 3.87
CA ILE A 521 -6.44 30.53 5.20
C ILE A 521 -7.53 30.46 6.29
N ASP A 522 -8.53 31.34 6.23
CA ASP A 522 -9.64 31.38 7.20
C ASP A 522 -10.57 30.17 7.04
N SER A 523 -10.78 29.70 5.80
CA SER A 523 -11.51 28.47 5.52
C SER A 523 -10.79 27.24 6.09
N LEU A 524 -9.47 27.17 5.94
CA LEU A 524 -8.64 26.14 6.59
C LEU A 524 -8.69 26.25 8.12
N GLY A 525 -8.64 27.46 8.68
CA GLY A 525 -8.79 27.68 10.12
C GLY A 525 -10.13 27.21 10.66
N SER A 526 -11.20 27.37 9.89
CA SER A 526 -12.53 26.88 10.23
C SER A 526 -12.59 25.35 10.22
N LEU A 527 -11.98 24.69 9.22
CA LEU A 527 -11.84 23.23 9.19
C LEU A 527 -10.96 22.69 10.32
N ALA A 528 -9.86 23.38 10.64
CA ALA A 528 -8.96 23.04 11.75
C ALA A 528 -9.67 23.08 13.11
N ASN A 529 -10.68 23.95 13.27
CA ASN A 529 -11.54 24.04 14.45
C ASN A 529 -12.82 23.18 14.35
N GLY A 530 -13.03 22.47 13.24
CA GLY A 530 -14.23 21.67 13.00
C GLY A 530 -14.34 20.44 13.92
N LYS A 531 -15.36 19.60 13.74
CA LYS A 531 -15.52 18.35 14.52
C LYS A 531 -14.93 17.10 13.84
N ILE A 532 -14.48 17.24 12.58
CA ILE A 532 -14.01 16.13 11.75
C ILE A 532 -12.48 16.06 11.80
N LEU A 533 -11.91 15.20 12.65
CA LEU A 533 -10.46 15.00 12.83
C LEU A 533 -9.66 14.87 11.52
N TYR A 534 -10.11 14.12 10.50
CA TYR A 534 -9.40 14.07 9.20
C TYR A 534 -9.24 15.45 8.55
N LEU A 535 -10.34 16.22 8.51
CA LEU A 535 -10.32 17.56 7.93
C LEU A 535 -9.52 18.52 8.81
N GLN A 536 -9.57 18.36 10.14
CA GLN A 536 -8.74 19.12 11.06
C GLN A 536 -7.25 18.90 10.78
N GLU A 537 -6.82 17.63 10.79
CA GLU A 537 -5.43 17.24 10.57
C GLU A 537 -4.92 17.77 9.23
N LYS A 538 -5.68 17.52 8.15
CA LYS A 538 -5.30 17.96 6.81
C LYS A 538 -5.26 19.49 6.69
N ALA A 539 -6.20 20.20 7.32
CA ALA A 539 -6.20 21.66 7.33
C ALA A 539 -5.00 22.22 8.11
N ILE A 540 -4.64 21.61 9.24
CA ILE A 540 -3.45 21.99 10.04
C ILE A 540 -2.17 21.75 9.26
N ASP A 541 -2.05 20.61 8.56
CA ASP A 541 -0.91 20.32 7.69
C ASP A 541 -0.73 21.40 6.62
N PHE A 542 -1.80 21.81 5.95
CA PHE A 542 -1.73 22.91 4.98
C PHE A 542 -1.45 24.27 5.63
N LEU A 543 -2.10 24.60 6.75
CA LEU A 543 -1.83 25.85 7.48
C LEU A 543 -0.35 25.96 7.88
N ALA A 544 0.28 24.84 8.25
CA ALA A 544 1.69 24.80 8.63
C ALA A 544 2.64 24.96 7.44
N LYS A 545 2.21 24.54 6.24
CA LYS A 545 2.97 24.64 4.99
C LYS A 545 2.81 26.00 4.30
N ILE A 546 1.74 26.74 4.59
CA ILE A 546 1.51 28.07 3.99
C ILE A 546 2.37 29.12 4.72
N PRO A 547 3.30 29.80 4.03
CA PRO A 547 4.14 30.83 4.64
C PRO A 547 3.34 32.13 4.83
N SER A 548 2.50 32.16 5.87
CA SER A 548 1.66 33.32 6.19
C SER A 548 1.63 33.57 7.70
N PRO A 549 1.90 34.83 8.16
CA PRO A 549 1.74 35.20 9.57
C PRO A 549 0.33 34.91 10.11
N ARG A 550 -0.69 35.00 9.25
CA ARG A 550 -2.08 34.69 9.61
C ARG A 550 -2.28 33.19 9.87
N ALA A 551 -1.73 32.33 9.01
CA ALA A 551 -1.77 30.88 9.21
C ALA A 551 -1.02 30.48 10.49
N VAL A 552 0.18 31.06 10.71
CA VAL A 552 0.95 30.89 11.96
C VAL A 552 0.16 31.35 13.18
N ASN A 553 -0.58 32.45 13.11
CA ASN A 553 -1.42 32.92 14.20
C ASN A 553 -2.60 31.98 14.50
N ILE A 554 -3.23 31.40 13.47
CA ILE A 554 -4.27 30.38 13.65
C ILE A 554 -3.70 29.16 14.35
N LEU A 555 -2.56 28.64 13.89
CA LEU A 555 -1.88 27.52 14.54
C LEU A 555 -1.46 27.86 15.98
N ARG A 556 -0.98 29.08 16.22
CA ARG A 556 -0.64 29.54 17.58
C ARG A 556 -1.87 29.60 18.49
N LYS A 557 -3.04 30.00 17.99
CA LYS A 557 -4.30 29.94 18.75
C LYS A 557 -4.70 28.51 19.05
N LEU A 558 -4.49 27.57 18.12
CA LEU A 558 -4.69 26.14 18.36
C LEU A 558 -3.76 25.58 19.43
N LEU A 559 -2.54 26.13 19.57
CA LEU A 559 -1.57 25.75 20.60
C LEU A 559 -1.82 26.42 21.97
N LYS A 560 -2.51 27.57 22.00
CA LYS A 560 -2.64 28.47 23.17
C LYS A 560 -3.76 28.14 24.18
N TYR A 561 -4.35 26.95 24.16
CA TYR A 561 -5.13 26.47 25.31
C TYR A 561 -4.16 26.11 26.46
N GLU A 562 -3.54 27.15 27.04
CA GLU A 562 -2.51 27.07 28.08
C GLU A 562 -3.09 26.78 29.49
N ASN A 563 -4.41 26.60 29.63
CA ASN A 563 -5.03 26.21 30.90
C ASN A 563 -5.71 24.83 30.80
N SER A 564 -5.03 23.85 31.39
CA SER A 564 -5.51 22.55 31.90
C SER A 564 -6.14 21.51 30.97
N ASP A 565 -6.43 21.79 29.70
CA ASP A 565 -6.90 20.75 28.76
C ASP A 565 -6.13 20.80 27.43
N ILE A 566 -5.03 20.05 27.38
CA ILE A 566 -4.20 19.79 26.18
C ILE A 566 -4.99 19.04 25.07
N SER A 567 -6.31 18.87 25.23
CA SER A 567 -7.19 18.19 24.27
C SER A 567 -7.63 19.04 23.06
N SER A 568 -7.34 20.33 22.98
CA SER A 568 -7.67 21.13 21.79
C SER A 568 -6.52 21.12 20.77
N ASN A 569 -6.58 20.14 19.88
CA ASN A 569 -5.83 19.99 18.63
C ASN A 569 -4.40 19.42 18.70
N ARG A 570 -4.30 18.16 19.13
CA ARG A 570 -3.07 17.34 19.19
C ARG A 570 -2.19 17.38 17.93
N TYR A 571 -2.78 17.64 16.77
CA TYR A 571 -2.10 17.72 15.47
C TYR A 571 -1.29 19.00 15.27
N ALA A 572 -1.70 20.12 15.87
CA ALA A 572 -0.94 21.37 15.76
C ALA A 572 0.44 21.29 16.43
N PHE A 573 0.59 20.42 17.45
CA PHE A 573 1.87 20.19 18.12
C PHE A 573 2.96 19.65 17.19
N LYS A 574 2.60 18.92 16.13
CA LYS A 574 3.53 18.45 15.10
C LYS A 574 4.32 19.60 14.45
N TYR A 575 3.68 20.77 14.29
CA TYR A 575 4.28 21.95 13.65
C TYR A 575 4.65 23.03 14.67
N SER A 576 4.61 22.74 15.97
CA SER A 576 4.89 23.75 16.99
C SER A 576 6.30 24.35 16.82
N SER A 577 7.29 23.56 16.39
CA SER A 577 8.69 23.98 16.23
C SER A 577 8.89 25.10 15.23
N SER A 578 8.15 25.08 14.12
CA SER A 578 8.17 26.18 13.15
C SER A 578 7.49 27.44 13.66
N ILE A 579 6.64 27.35 14.69
CA ILE A 579 5.81 28.46 15.20
C ILE A 579 6.44 29.17 16.41
N ILE A 580 6.98 28.41 17.36
CA ILE A 580 7.54 28.93 18.64
C ILE A 580 9.00 28.56 18.87
N GLY A 581 9.61 27.78 17.98
CA GLY A 581 11.02 27.39 18.03
C GLY A 581 11.29 26.14 18.88
N ILE A 582 12.21 25.31 18.41
CA ILE A 582 12.51 24.00 19.01
C ILE A 582 12.90 24.08 20.49
N LYS A 583 13.72 25.07 20.89
CA LYS A 583 14.18 25.23 22.28
C LYS A 583 13.03 25.44 23.28
N LYS A 584 12.01 26.23 22.90
CA LYS A 584 10.84 26.45 23.77
C LYS A 584 9.99 25.19 23.88
N ILE A 585 9.87 24.44 22.79
CA ILE A 585 9.12 23.19 22.77
C ILE A 585 9.79 22.12 23.59
N LEU A 586 11.11 21.96 23.53
CA LEU A 586 11.81 20.99 24.37
C LEU A 586 11.49 21.22 25.86
N LYS A 587 11.39 22.48 26.32
CA LYS A 587 10.94 22.78 27.68
C LYS A 587 9.48 22.42 27.93
N ILE A 588 8.58 22.70 26.98
CA ILE A 588 7.16 22.32 27.06
C ILE A 588 7.01 20.79 27.11
N ILE A 589 7.72 20.05 26.27
CA ILE A 589 7.73 18.58 26.22
C ILE A 589 8.18 18.03 27.57
N GLU A 590 9.27 18.53 28.15
CA GLU A 590 9.73 18.07 29.47
C GLU A 590 8.69 18.36 30.56
N THR A 591 8.09 19.55 30.53
CA THR A 591 7.09 19.97 31.53
C THR A 591 5.82 19.13 31.41
N ASP A 592 5.33 18.90 30.19
CA ASP A 592 4.17 18.07 29.88
C ASP A 592 4.41 16.61 30.26
N PHE A 593 5.59 16.08 29.92
CA PHE A 593 5.99 14.72 30.23
C PHE A 593 5.98 14.44 31.74
N ILE A 594 6.32 15.42 32.57
CA ILE A 594 6.34 15.27 34.04
C ILE A 594 4.98 15.58 34.67
N ASN A 595 4.34 16.70 34.28
CA ASN A 595 3.25 17.32 35.06
C ASN A 595 1.85 17.04 34.50
N SER A 596 1.71 16.76 33.20
CA SER A 596 0.39 16.58 32.59
C SER A 596 -0.21 15.24 32.97
N LYS A 597 -1.55 15.14 32.91
CA LYS A 597 -2.28 13.87 33.02
C LYS A 597 -2.18 13.05 31.73
N TYR A 598 -2.07 13.72 30.58
CA TYR A 598 -1.97 13.09 29.26
C TYR A 598 -0.82 13.70 28.47
N PHE A 599 0.26 12.94 28.31
CA PHE A 599 1.40 13.33 27.47
C PHE A 599 1.02 13.23 25.99
N ASN A 600 1.22 14.30 25.23
CA ASN A 600 0.95 14.29 23.80
C ASN A 600 2.17 13.83 23.00
N GLU A 601 2.30 12.52 22.76
CA GLU A 601 3.40 11.91 22.00
C GLU A 601 3.72 12.60 20.65
N LYS A 602 2.74 13.23 19.99
CA LYS A 602 2.92 13.94 18.71
C LYS A 602 3.87 15.12 18.80
N CYS A 603 4.09 15.68 20.00
CA CYS A 603 5.11 16.70 20.20
C CYS A 603 6.53 16.19 19.91
N LEU A 604 6.78 14.88 20.07
CA LEU A 604 8.07 14.26 19.81
C LEU A 604 8.41 14.24 18.30
N GLU A 605 7.44 14.42 17.41
CA GLU A 605 7.71 14.57 15.97
C GLU A 605 8.59 15.80 15.67
N ASN A 606 8.61 16.81 16.53
CA ASN A 606 9.51 17.97 16.36
C ASN A 606 10.99 17.59 16.50
N LEU A 607 11.31 16.45 17.13
CA LEU A 607 12.68 15.98 17.31
C LEU A 607 13.32 15.51 15.99
N TYR A 608 12.53 15.23 14.94
CA TYR A 608 13.05 14.94 13.60
C TYR A 608 13.82 16.12 12.99
N LEU A 609 13.61 17.34 13.50
CA LEU A 609 14.32 18.53 13.05
C LEU A 609 15.72 18.68 13.69
N MET A 610 15.99 17.94 14.77
CA MET A 610 17.28 17.99 15.46
C MET A 610 18.30 17.07 14.79
N SER A 611 19.58 17.22 15.14
CA SER A 611 20.56 16.20 14.81
C SER A 611 20.17 14.87 15.48
N GLN A 612 20.51 13.75 14.85
CA GLN A 612 20.18 12.44 15.40
C GLN A 612 20.78 12.25 16.80
N GLU A 613 22.00 12.77 17.03
CA GLU A 613 22.71 12.66 18.31
C GLU A 613 22.04 13.50 19.40
N ASP A 614 21.64 14.73 19.08
CA ASP A 614 20.92 15.60 20.03
C ASP A 614 19.54 15.02 20.37
N ALA A 615 18.82 14.50 19.38
CA ALA A 615 17.52 13.87 19.58
C ALA A 615 17.63 12.60 20.43
N ILE A 616 18.61 11.73 20.14
CA ILE A 616 18.89 10.54 20.96
C ILE A 616 19.19 10.96 22.40
N THR A 617 20.07 11.95 22.60
CA THR A 617 20.48 12.43 23.93
C THR A 617 19.27 12.96 24.70
N TYR A 618 18.45 13.79 24.06
CA TYR A 618 17.25 14.37 24.67
C TYR A 618 16.21 13.30 25.04
N LEU A 619 15.93 12.36 24.14
CA LEU A 619 15.00 11.25 24.41
C LEU A 619 15.51 10.33 25.52
N THR A 620 16.82 10.07 25.56
CA THR A 620 17.45 9.30 26.64
C THR A 620 17.27 9.98 27.99
N ASN A 621 17.44 11.30 28.06
CA ASN A 621 17.20 12.09 29.26
C ASN A 621 15.73 12.05 29.70
N LEU A 622 14.78 12.12 28.77
CA LEU A 622 13.35 11.98 29.07
C LEU A 622 13.02 10.59 29.63
N ILE A 623 13.58 9.53 29.04
CA ILE A 623 13.42 8.17 29.56
C ILE A 623 13.95 8.08 30.99
N ASN A 624 15.16 8.58 31.25
CA ASN A 624 15.75 8.56 32.59
C ASN A 624 14.87 9.31 33.61
N LYS A 625 14.36 10.49 33.25
CA LYS A 625 13.37 11.23 34.07
C LYS A 625 12.10 10.41 34.32
N GLY A 626 11.62 9.68 33.32
CA GLY A 626 10.46 8.79 33.46
C GLY A 626 10.72 7.60 34.36
N LEU A 627 11.91 6.98 34.26
CA LEU A 627 12.33 5.85 35.10
C LEU A 627 12.38 6.23 36.58
N LEU A 628 12.77 7.46 36.91
CA LEU A 628 12.75 7.99 38.28
C LEU A 628 11.31 8.15 38.84
N ASN A 629 10.30 8.23 37.98
CA ASN A 629 8.90 8.47 38.34
C ASN A 629 7.99 7.23 38.16
N LEU A 630 8.57 6.02 38.06
CA LEU A 630 7.85 4.76 37.81
C LEU A 630 6.79 4.39 38.87
N GLN A 631 6.80 5.04 40.04
CA GLN A 631 5.76 4.87 41.05
C GLN A 631 4.36 5.31 40.55
N LYS A 632 4.30 6.11 39.47
CA LYS A 632 3.05 6.57 38.85
C LYS A 632 2.74 5.75 37.57
N PRO A 633 1.57 5.09 37.48
CA PRO A 633 1.25 4.21 36.35
C PRO A 633 1.19 4.91 34.98
N ASP A 634 0.92 6.22 34.93
CA ASP A 634 0.87 6.96 33.67
C ASP A 634 2.23 7.02 32.95
N PHE A 635 3.35 6.87 33.67
CA PHE A 635 4.70 6.99 33.08
C PHE A 635 5.09 5.79 32.23
N TYR A 636 4.48 4.61 32.43
CA TYR A 636 4.74 3.44 31.58
C TYR A 636 4.42 3.71 30.10
N HIS A 637 3.26 4.34 29.84
CA HIS A 637 2.86 4.71 28.48
C HIS A 637 3.76 5.80 27.90
N ARG A 638 4.13 6.82 28.70
CA ARG A 638 4.99 7.92 28.25
C ARG A 638 6.39 7.43 27.88
N ILE A 639 6.98 6.58 28.71
CA ILE A 639 8.29 5.96 28.43
C ILE A 639 8.21 5.11 27.16
N THR A 640 7.12 4.37 26.97
CA THR A 640 6.91 3.57 25.75
C THR A 640 6.85 4.44 24.51
N ASP A 641 6.17 5.58 24.55
CA ASP A 641 6.13 6.52 23.43
C ASP A 641 7.49 7.16 23.17
N VAL A 642 8.19 7.64 24.20
CA VAL A 642 9.54 8.21 24.07
C VAL A 642 10.52 7.17 23.52
N ALA A 643 10.48 5.92 24.00
CA ALA A 643 11.30 4.82 23.51
C ALA A 643 11.00 4.50 22.04
N ARG A 644 9.73 4.57 21.61
CA ARG A 644 9.37 4.40 20.19
C ARG A 644 10.06 5.46 19.31
N TYR A 645 9.96 6.73 19.68
CA TYR A 645 10.63 7.80 18.93
C TYR A 645 12.16 7.68 18.98
N LEU A 646 12.72 7.19 20.08
CA LEU A 646 14.15 6.90 20.19
C LEU A 646 14.57 5.82 19.20
N VAL A 647 13.79 4.74 19.03
CA VAL A 647 14.05 3.72 18.00
C VAL A 647 13.89 4.28 16.60
N GLU A 648 12.82 5.03 16.36
CA GLU A 648 12.52 5.57 15.03
C GLU A 648 13.60 6.56 14.56
N ILE A 649 14.08 7.43 15.45
CA ILE A 649 15.14 8.41 15.14
C ILE A 649 16.53 7.78 15.23
N GLY A 650 16.81 7.04 16.30
CA GLY A 650 18.14 6.53 16.59
C GLY A 650 18.51 5.27 15.83
N GLN A 651 17.53 4.52 15.32
CA GLN A 651 17.74 3.25 14.61
C GLN A 651 18.74 2.35 15.37
N GLU A 652 19.87 1.97 14.78
CA GLU A 652 20.84 1.08 15.42
C GLU A 652 21.45 1.67 16.69
N LYS A 653 21.70 3.00 16.71
CA LYS A 653 22.25 3.72 17.87
C LYS A 653 21.31 3.71 19.08
N SER A 654 20.01 3.46 18.88
CA SER A 654 19.04 3.39 19.96
C SER A 654 19.10 2.08 20.76
N ILE A 655 19.60 1.01 20.12
CA ILE A 655 19.53 -0.35 20.65
C ILE A 655 20.26 -0.46 22.00
N PRO A 656 21.52 0.01 22.16
CA PRO A 656 22.24 -0.07 23.44
C PRO A 656 21.56 0.69 24.58
N ILE A 657 20.76 1.72 24.25
CA ILE A 657 20.07 2.57 25.23
C ILE A 657 18.78 1.88 25.73
N ILE A 658 18.10 1.15 24.86
CA ILE A 658 16.82 0.51 25.17
C ILE A 658 16.99 -0.87 25.79
N ILE A 659 18.08 -1.58 25.48
CA ILE A 659 18.36 -2.90 26.06
C ILE A 659 18.29 -2.88 27.61
N PRO A 660 18.96 -1.96 28.33
CA PRO A 660 18.86 -1.89 29.79
C PRO A 660 17.43 -1.72 30.31
N ILE A 661 16.61 -0.94 29.61
CA ILE A 661 15.19 -0.70 29.96
C ILE A 661 14.39 -1.99 29.81
N LEU A 662 14.63 -2.75 28.75
CA LEU A 662 13.96 -4.02 28.49
C LEU A 662 14.36 -5.14 29.46
N LYS A 663 15.59 -5.07 29.99
CA LYS A 663 16.12 -5.99 31.02
C LYS A 663 15.67 -5.61 32.43
N ALA A 664 15.15 -4.40 32.64
CA ALA A 664 14.71 -3.95 33.96
C ALA A 664 13.51 -4.78 34.47
N HIS A 665 13.71 -5.47 35.59
CA HIS A 665 12.68 -6.34 36.19
C HIS A 665 11.39 -5.60 36.58
N THR A 666 11.49 -4.32 36.93
CA THR A 666 10.35 -3.43 37.27
C THR A 666 9.41 -3.18 36.10
N LEU A 667 9.84 -3.46 34.86
CA LEU A 667 9.09 -3.24 33.63
C LEU A 667 8.67 -4.53 32.94
N THR A 668 8.83 -5.70 33.57
CA THR A 668 8.61 -7.03 32.95
C THR A 668 7.27 -7.21 32.23
N TYR A 669 6.17 -6.62 32.74
CA TYR A 669 4.88 -6.69 32.04
C TYR A 669 4.83 -5.81 30.78
N TYR A 670 5.50 -4.67 30.81
CA TYR A 670 5.51 -3.65 29.75
C TYR A 670 6.68 -3.80 28.77
N SER A 671 7.75 -4.50 29.12
CA SER A 671 8.92 -4.73 28.26
C SER A 671 8.56 -5.51 26.99
N GLY A 672 7.57 -6.41 27.05
CA GLY A 672 6.97 -7.03 25.86
C GLY A 672 6.30 -6.01 24.93
N PHE A 673 5.54 -5.07 25.50
CA PHE A 673 4.90 -4.00 24.72
C PHE A 673 5.94 -3.02 24.15
N ILE A 674 6.93 -2.60 24.95
CA ILE A 674 8.01 -1.71 24.51
C ILE A 674 8.81 -2.38 23.39
N SER A 675 9.19 -3.65 23.54
CA SER A 675 9.93 -4.38 22.50
C SER A 675 9.14 -4.44 21.20
N GLN A 676 7.87 -4.87 21.25
CA GLN A 676 7.04 -4.95 20.04
C GLN A 676 6.77 -3.58 19.41
N TYR A 677 6.42 -2.57 20.21
CA TYR A 677 6.01 -1.25 19.72
C TYR A 677 7.19 -0.42 19.21
N CYS A 678 8.36 -0.55 19.85
CA CYS A 678 9.55 0.22 19.48
C CYS A 678 10.34 -0.48 18.37
N PHE A 679 10.70 -1.76 18.52
CA PHE A 679 11.61 -2.43 17.59
C PHE A 679 10.96 -2.77 16.24
N ASN A 680 9.62 -2.78 16.15
CA ASN A 680 8.93 -2.85 14.85
C ASN A 680 9.21 -1.62 13.97
N LYS A 681 9.66 -0.49 14.53
CA LYS A 681 10.05 0.71 13.77
C LYS A 681 11.51 0.69 13.29
N LEU A 682 12.29 -0.34 13.65
CA LEU A 682 13.64 -0.53 13.13
C LEU A 682 13.62 -0.87 11.65
N GLN A 683 14.39 -0.11 10.88
CA GLN A 683 14.52 -0.24 9.44
C GLN A 683 15.96 -0.52 9.04
N ILE A 684 16.62 -1.40 9.79
CA ILE A 684 18.01 -1.81 9.58
C ILE A 684 18.03 -3.10 8.74
N PRO A 685 18.98 -3.24 7.78
CA PRO A 685 19.07 -4.40 6.92
C PRO A 685 19.10 -5.77 7.63
N ASP A 686 19.75 -5.84 8.80
CA ASP A 686 20.04 -7.06 9.56
C ASP A 686 19.19 -7.25 10.84
N LYS A 687 18.04 -6.55 10.96
CA LYS A 687 17.21 -6.61 12.19
C LYS A 687 16.85 -8.04 12.65
N ASN A 688 16.64 -8.98 11.71
CA ASN A 688 16.36 -10.38 12.04
C ASN A 688 17.53 -11.05 12.79
N LYS A 689 18.78 -10.79 12.41
CA LYS A 689 19.96 -11.34 13.12
C LYS A 689 20.07 -10.76 14.53
N ILE A 690 19.71 -9.48 14.69
CA ILE A 690 19.69 -8.82 16.00
C ILE A 690 18.65 -9.49 16.90
N PHE A 691 17.42 -9.66 16.39
CA PHE A 691 16.36 -10.34 17.14
C PHE A 691 16.73 -11.79 17.46
N GLU A 692 17.35 -12.52 16.53
CA GLU A 692 17.85 -13.88 16.76
C GLU A 692 18.89 -13.96 17.90
N LYS A 693 19.71 -12.92 18.09
CA LYS A 693 20.62 -12.85 19.25
C LYS A 693 19.86 -12.60 20.54
N PHE A 694 18.86 -11.72 20.53
CA PHE A 694 18.02 -11.45 21.70
C PHE A 694 17.16 -12.64 22.11
N LEU A 695 16.84 -13.55 21.19
CA LEU A 695 16.18 -14.81 21.52
C LEU A 695 17.02 -15.70 22.42
N ASP A 696 18.36 -15.60 22.41
CA ASP A 696 19.25 -16.44 23.22
C ASP A 696 19.68 -15.77 24.53
N ASP A 697 19.46 -14.46 24.67
CA ASP A 697 19.89 -13.68 25.83
C ASP A 697 18.93 -13.91 27.03
N ALA A 698 19.45 -14.62 28.04
CA ALA A 698 18.71 -15.00 29.24
C ALA A 698 18.40 -13.84 30.19
N GLU A 699 19.06 -12.67 30.02
CA GLU A 699 18.74 -11.48 30.82
C GLU A 699 17.40 -10.86 30.41
N PHE A 700 16.89 -11.18 29.21
CA PHE A 700 15.52 -10.80 28.84
C PHE A 700 14.50 -11.76 29.44
N SER A 701 13.41 -11.19 29.96
CA SER A 701 12.24 -11.97 30.38
C SER A 701 11.71 -12.83 29.23
N LEU A 702 11.10 -13.98 29.57
CA LEU A 702 10.52 -14.89 28.58
C LEU A 702 9.51 -14.18 27.68
N LYS A 703 8.67 -13.30 28.26
CA LYS A 703 7.70 -12.49 27.53
C LYS A 703 8.35 -11.52 26.54
N THR A 704 9.47 -10.90 26.91
CA THR A 704 10.26 -10.04 26.01
C THR A 704 10.84 -10.87 24.85
N ARG A 705 11.37 -12.07 25.13
CA ARG A 705 11.93 -12.96 24.09
C ARG A 705 10.84 -13.46 23.13
N ILE A 706 9.65 -13.81 23.63
CA ILE A 706 8.48 -14.13 22.79
C ILE A 706 8.10 -12.94 21.90
N SER A 707 8.16 -11.71 22.44
CA SER A 707 7.87 -10.49 21.68
C SER A 707 8.90 -10.26 20.56
N PHE A 708 10.20 -10.51 20.82
CA PHE A 708 11.22 -10.49 19.77
C PHE A 708 11.02 -11.58 18.71
N ALA A 709 10.58 -12.78 19.11
CA ALA A 709 10.25 -13.85 18.16
C ALA A 709 9.13 -13.41 17.20
N GLN A 710 8.17 -12.62 17.67
CA GLN A 710 7.10 -12.06 16.83
C GLN A 710 7.60 -11.05 15.79
N LEU A 711 8.69 -10.34 16.09
CA LEU A 711 9.29 -9.36 15.18
C LEU A 711 10.18 -10.02 14.12
N CYS A 712 10.52 -11.30 14.29
CA CYS A 712 11.23 -12.08 13.28
C CYS A 712 10.33 -12.38 12.07
N ASN A 713 10.96 -12.55 10.91
CA ASN A 713 10.26 -13.00 9.70
C ASN A 713 9.50 -14.33 9.93
N PRO A 714 8.27 -14.52 9.38
CA PRO A 714 7.53 -15.79 9.43
C PRO A 714 8.26 -17.04 8.93
N SER A 715 9.34 -16.87 8.16
CA SER A 715 10.19 -17.96 7.66
C SER A 715 11.42 -18.21 8.56
N ASN A 716 11.57 -17.49 9.66
CA ASN A 716 12.73 -17.60 10.56
C ASN A 716 12.67 -18.92 11.36
N LEU A 717 13.56 -19.85 11.01
CA LEU A 717 13.60 -21.18 11.62
C LEU A 717 14.02 -21.15 13.09
N LYS A 718 14.90 -20.22 13.49
CA LYS A 718 15.37 -20.13 14.88
C LYS A 718 14.25 -19.64 15.80
N ALA A 719 13.55 -18.58 15.40
CA ALA A 719 12.38 -18.08 16.12
C ALA A 719 11.26 -19.14 16.19
N LYS A 720 10.99 -19.85 15.08
CA LYS A 720 10.02 -20.95 15.06
C LYS A 720 10.39 -22.05 16.07
N LYS A 721 11.66 -22.50 16.08
CA LYS A 721 12.16 -23.52 17.02
C LYS A 721 12.04 -23.06 18.47
N PHE A 722 12.41 -21.81 18.77
CA PHE A 722 12.29 -21.22 20.11
C PHE A 722 10.84 -21.21 20.62
N LEU A 723 9.88 -20.79 19.78
CA LEU A 723 8.46 -20.79 20.15
C LEU A 723 7.95 -22.21 20.40
N LEU A 724 8.32 -23.17 19.54
CA LEU A 724 7.95 -24.58 19.71
C LEU A 724 8.55 -25.21 20.98
N SER A 725 9.77 -24.84 21.37
CA SER A 725 10.37 -25.30 22.62
C SER A 725 9.63 -24.78 23.85
N ILE A 726 9.15 -23.52 23.81
CA ILE A 726 8.31 -22.96 24.88
C ILE A 726 7.00 -23.72 25.00
N ILE A 727 6.31 -23.91 23.87
CA ILE A 727 5.00 -24.61 23.83
C ILE A 727 5.12 -26.04 24.38
N SER A 728 6.26 -26.71 24.10
CA SER A 728 6.52 -28.09 24.50
C SER A 728 6.94 -28.26 25.97
N ASN A 729 7.45 -27.21 26.61
CA ASN A 729 7.94 -27.28 27.99
C ASN A 729 6.79 -27.13 28.99
N LYS A 730 6.58 -28.14 29.84
CA LYS A 730 5.52 -28.16 30.85
C LYS A 730 5.82 -27.34 32.10
N GLU A 731 7.09 -26.99 32.33
CA GLU A 731 7.51 -26.17 33.48
C GLU A 731 7.23 -24.68 33.27
N ILE A 732 6.96 -24.26 32.03
CA ILE A 732 6.61 -22.88 31.69
C ILE A 732 5.12 -22.68 31.94
N ILE A 733 4.77 -21.53 32.54
CA ILE A 733 3.39 -21.15 32.81
C ILE A 733 2.55 -21.09 31.51
N ASP A 734 1.28 -21.50 31.61
CA ASP A 734 0.42 -21.63 30.43
C ASP A 734 0.15 -20.30 29.70
N TYR A 735 0.28 -19.16 30.38
CA TYR A 735 0.18 -17.83 29.75
C TYR A 735 1.27 -17.61 28.70
N ASP A 736 2.53 -17.93 29.02
CA ASP A 736 3.65 -17.76 28.10
C ASP A 736 3.61 -18.81 26.97
N ARG A 737 3.14 -20.02 27.27
CA ARG A 737 2.91 -21.07 26.25
C ARG A 737 1.82 -20.65 25.26
N ARG A 738 0.74 -20.03 25.73
CA ARG A 738 -0.30 -19.44 24.88
C ARG A 738 0.24 -18.31 24.03
N ASP A 739 0.96 -17.36 24.63
CA ASP A 739 1.50 -16.21 23.91
C ASP A 739 2.51 -16.68 22.84
N ALA A 740 3.33 -17.68 23.13
CA ALA A 740 4.20 -18.32 22.14
C ALA A 740 3.41 -18.98 20.99
N ALA A 741 2.34 -19.71 21.29
CA ALA A 741 1.46 -20.30 20.27
C ALA A 741 0.75 -19.23 19.41
N LYS A 742 0.38 -18.10 20.02
CA LYS A 742 -0.23 -16.95 19.33
C LYS A 742 0.75 -16.32 18.35
N VAL A 743 2.01 -16.17 18.75
CA VAL A 743 3.08 -15.69 17.87
C VAL A 743 3.34 -16.70 16.75
N LEU A 744 3.36 -17.99 17.07
CA LEU A 744 3.59 -19.07 16.11
C LEU A 744 2.55 -19.09 14.98
N CYS A 745 1.32 -18.61 15.23
CA CYS A 745 0.28 -18.45 14.20
C CYS A 745 0.71 -17.52 13.03
N TYR A 746 1.68 -16.63 13.23
CA TYR A 746 2.20 -15.76 12.17
C TYR A 746 3.24 -16.46 11.27
N PHE A 747 3.78 -17.62 11.69
CA PHE A 747 4.84 -18.36 10.99
C PHE A 747 4.29 -19.30 9.91
N ASN A 748 5.19 -19.74 9.02
CA ASN A 748 4.92 -20.82 8.07
C ASN A 748 5.06 -22.17 8.80
N LEU A 749 3.94 -22.86 8.98
CA LEU A 749 3.85 -24.12 9.71
C LEU A 749 3.76 -25.31 8.76
N ASP A 750 4.41 -26.40 9.15
CA ASP A 750 4.39 -27.69 8.46
C ASP A 750 3.97 -28.82 9.40
N GLU A 751 3.89 -30.06 8.90
CA GLU A 751 3.40 -31.19 9.69
C GLU A 751 4.28 -31.55 10.90
N ASN A 752 5.56 -31.18 10.89
CA ASN A 752 6.46 -31.45 12.02
C ASN A 752 6.17 -30.53 13.21
N ASP A 753 5.56 -29.37 12.95
CA ASP A 753 5.21 -28.38 13.98
C ASP A 753 3.94 -28.78 14.76
N LEU A 754 3.20 -29.79 14.31
CA LEU A 754 1.91 -30.20 14.88
C LEU A 754 2.02 -30.87 16.26
N LEU A 755 3.12 -31.56 16.56
CA LEU A 755 3.24 -32.35 17.80
C LEU A 755 3.29 -31.47 19.07
N PRO A 756 4.10 -30.39 19.13
CA PRO A 756 4.04 -29.41 20.21
C PRO A 756 2.66 -28.78 20.39
N LEU A 757 2.02 -28.39 19.28
CA LEU A 757 0.69 -27.77 19.29
C LEU A 757 -0.38 -28.74 19.78
N LYS A 758 -0.29 -30.03 19.41
CA LYS A 758 -1.17 -31.09 19.94
C LYS A 758 -1.10 -31.12 21.46
N LYS A 759 0.10 -31.12 22.05
CA LYS A 759 0.25 -31.15 23.51
C LYS A 759 -0.39 -29.95 24.21
N LEU A 760 -0.32 -28.75 23.61
CA LEU A 760 -0.98 -27.56 24.16
C LEU A 760 -2.51 -27.61 23.98
N LEU A 761 -3.00 -28.12 22.86
CA LEU A 761 -4.42 -28.32 22.58
C LEU A 761 -5.11 -29.20 23.65
N PHE A 762 -4.41 -30.26 24.07
CA PHE A 762 -4.87 -31.23 25.08
C PHE A 762 -4.39 -30.92 26.51
N ASN A 763 -3.78 -29.76 26.78
CA ASN A 763 -3.47 -29.37 28.17
C ASN A 763 -4.73 -28.86 28.86
N LEU A 764 -5.00 -29.26 30.11
CA LEU A 764 -6.36 -29.34 30.68
C LEU A 764 -6.45 -28.78 32.11
N ASP A 765 -5.64 -27.81 32.51
CA ASP A 765 -5.80 -27.17 33.82
C ASP A 765 -7.00 -26.20 33.81
N PRO A 766 -8.12 -26.50 34.48
CA PRO A 766 -9.32 -25.67 34.47
C PRO A 766 -9.14 -24.33 35.21
N ASN A 767 -8.12 -24.18 36.06
CA ASN A 767 -7.94 -22.99 36.88
C ASN A 767 -7.14 -21.87 36.18
N ILE A 768 -6.59 -22.13 34.99
CA ILE A 768 -5.61 -21.25 34.31
C ILE A 768 -6.07 -20.89 32.87
N PHE A 769 -7.22 -21.40 32.42
CA PHE A 769 -7.62 -21.42 31.00
C PHE A 769 -8.07 -20.05 30.45
N TRP A 770 -7.18 -19.35 29.73
CA TRP A 770 -7.48 -18.13 28.94
C TRP A 770 -7.20 -18.35 27.45
N GLY A 771 -7.83 -19.37 26.83
CA GLY A 771 -7.81 -19.57 25.38
C GLY A 771 -6.57 -20.24 24.78
N ALA A 772 -5.70 -20.88 25.57
CA ALA A 772 -4.50 -21.58 25.08
C ALA A 772 -4.80 -22.65 24.03
N SER A 773 -5.81 -23.50 24.28
CA SER A 773 -6.20 -24.53 23.32
C SER A 773 -6.87 -23.96 22.07
N ALA A 774 -7.57 -22.84 22.16
CA ALA A 774 -8.13 -22.15 20.99
C ALA A 774 -7.03 -21.60 20.08
N VAL A 775 -6.02 -20.97 20.66
CA VAL A 775 -4.84 -20.51 19.92
C VAL A 775 -4.07 -21.70 19.31
N ALA A 776 -3.93 -22.81 20.04
CA ALA A 776 -3.30 -24.02 19.53
C ALA A 776 -4.10 -24.64 18.37
N ALA A 777 -5.42 -24.71 18.49
CA ALA A 777 -6.32 -25.16 17.42
C ALA A 777 -6.12 -24.29 16.18
N LYS A 778 -6.14 -22.96 16.32
CA LYS A 778 -5.92 -22.02 15.22
C LYS A 778 -4.56 -22.19 14.52
N ALA A 779 -3.50 -22.49 15.27
CA ALA A 779 -2.20 -22.80 14.69
C ALA A 779 -2.21 -24.12 13.91
N ILE A 780 -2.83 -25.18 14.45
CA ILE A 780 -2.97 -26.49 13.81
C ILE A 780 -3.81 -26.39 12.53
N LEU A 781 -4.89 -25.61 12.57
CA LEU A 781 -5.77 -25.32 11.44
C LEU A 781 -5.01 -24.76 10.23
N LYS A 782 -4.01 -23.91 10.48
CA LYS A 782 -3.22 -23.24 9.43
C LYS A 782 -2.38 -24.21 8.59
N VAL A 783 -2.06 -25.40 9.12
CA VAL A 783 -1.24 -26.42 8.42
C VAL A 783 -2.02 -27.09 7.28
N GLN A 784 -3.37 -27.14 7.37
CA GLN A 784 -4.26 -27.66 6.32
C GLN A 784 -3.85 -29.05 5.78
N SER A 785 -3.37 -29.95 6.63
CA SER A 785 -2.93 -31.29 6.24
C SER A 785 -3.80 -32.38 6.85
N LYS A 786 -3.79 -33.59 6.27
CA LYS A 786 -4.58 -34.74 6.77
C LYS A 786 -4.36 -34.97 8.28
N LYS A 787 -3.10 -34.85 8.71
CA LYS A 787 -2.70 -35.01 10.12
C LYS A 787 -3.25 -33.90 11.02
N SER A 788 -3.32 -32.65 10.54
CA SER A 788 -3.94 -31.57 11.32
C SER A 788 -5.44 -31.77 11.49
N VAL A 789 -6.12 -32.31 10.47
CA VAL A 789 -7.54 -32.71 10.55
C VAL A 789 -7.77 -33.79 11.61
N GLU A 790 -6.95 -34.84 11.61
CA GLU A 790 -7.07 -35.95 12.56
C GLU A 790 -6.91 -35.47 14.01
N ILE A 791 -5.90 -34.64 14.28
CA ILE A 791 -5.65 -34.06 15.61
C ILE A 791 -6.85 -33.24 16.10
N LEU A 792 -7.45 -32.43 15.22
CA LEU A 792 -8.61 -31.61 15.58
C LEU A 792 -9.87 -32.47 15.78
N LYS A 793 -10.08 -33.54 14.99
CA LYS A 793 -11.16 -34.52 15.20
C LYS A 793 -11.04 -35.22 16.57
N GLU A 794 -9.83 -35.63 16.92
CA GLU A 794 -9.52 -36.25 18.22
C GLU A 794 -9.85 -35.30 19.36
N ALA A 795 -9.41 -34.04 19.28
CA ALA A 795 -9.72 -33.01 20.27
C ALA A 795 -11.24 -32.76 20.39
N LEU A 796 -11.95 -32.67 19.27
CA LEU A 796 -13.40 -32.48 19.28
C LEU A 796 -14.14 -33.61 20.01
N ASN A 797 -13.73 -34.85 19.80
CA ASN A 797 -14.34 -36.01 20.44
C ASN A 797 -14.08 -36.03 21.94
N GLU A 798 -12.86 -35.74 22.36
CA GLU A 798 -12.51 -35.68 23.77
C GLU A 798 -13.26 -34.55 24.50
N TRP A 799 -13.42 -33.40 23.85
CA TRP A 799 -14.08 -32.23 24.44
C TRP A 799 -15.60 -32.41 24.54
N LYS A 800 -16.23 -33.09 23.57
CA LYS A 800 -17.64 -33.52 23.66
C LYS A 800 -17.91 -34.42 24.86
N MET A 801 -16.96 -35.31 25.19
CA MET A 801 -17.10 -36.18 26.37
C MET A 801 -17.03 -35.38 27.68
N ARG A 802 -16.27 -34.28 27.70
CA ARG A 802 -16.03 -33.41 28.88
C ARG A 802 -17.10 -32.36 29.12
N GLU A 803 -17.94 -32.05 28.12
CA GLU A 803 -19.08 -31.12 28.23
C GLU A 803 -20.09 -31.53 29.33
N LYS A 804 -20.06 -32.79 29.77
CA LYS A 804 -20.80 -33.30 30.94
C LYS A 804 -20.31 -32.73 32.27
N ASN A 805 -19.14 -32.07 32.31
CA ASN A 805 -18.50 -31.54 33.51
C ASN A 805 -18.72 -30.02 33.61
N LYS A 806 -19.39 -29.55 34.69
CA LYS A 806 -19.89 -28.16 34.83
C LYS A 806 -18.81 -27.07 34.70
N ILE A 807 -17.55 -27.38 34.99
CA ILE A 807 -16.43 -26.43 35.00
C ILE A 807 -16.02 -25.99 33.57
N TRP A 808 -16.31 -26.81 32.54
CA TRP A 808 -15.77 -26.64 31.18
C TRP A 808 -16.77 -26.11 30.15
N LYS A 809 -17.95 -25.66 30.61
CA LYS A 809 -19.12 -25.50 29.74
C LYS A 809 -19.05 -24.33 28.77
N GLU A 810 -18.35 -23.24 29.11
CA GLU A 810 -18.32 -22.02 28.26
C GLU A 810 -17.18 -22.07 27.22
N ASP A 811 -15.95 -22.42 27.62
CA ASP A 811 -14.79 -22.52 26.72
C ASP A 811 -14.85 -23.73 25.77
N SER A 812 -15.48 -24.83 26.19
CA SER A 812 -15.63 -26.01 25.31
C SER A 812 -16.52 -25.72 24.11
N VAL A 813 -17.52 -24.84 24.25
CA VAL A 813 -18.46 -24.51 23.18
C VAL A 813 -17.77 -23.73 22.06
N PHE A 814 -16.96 -22.73 22.39
CA PHE A 814 -16.22 -21.93 21.40
C PHE A 814 -15.25 -22.79 20.56
N MET A 815 -14.49 -23.64 21.26
CA MET A 815 -13.56 -24.59 20.64
C MET A 815 -14.27 -25.63 19.76
N GLN A 816 -15.40 -26.17 20.22
CA GLN A 816 -16.20 -27.09 19.42
C GLN A 816 -16.74 -26.44 18.14
N ILE A 817 -17.07 -25.14 18.16
CA ILE A 817 -17.50 -24.37 16.99
C ILE A 817 -16.36 -24.22 15.98
N GLU A 818 -15.19 -23.72 16.38
CA GLU A 818 -14.04 -23.52 15.48
C GLU A 818 -13.57 -24.83 14.84
N ILE A 819 -13.49 -25.90 15.63
CA ILE A 819 -13.06 -27.21 15.14
C ILE A 819 -14.10 -27.83 14.21
N LYS A 820 -15.40 -27.83 14.55
CA LYS A 820 -16.44 -28.38 13.67
C LYS A 820 -16.45 -27.66 12.31
N TYR A 821 -16.33 -26.32 12.32
CA TYR A 821 -16.31 -25.53 11.10
C TYR A 821 -15.16 -25.91 10.15
N PHE A 822 -13.94 -26.09 10.65
CA PHE A 822 -12.81 -26.53 9.83
C PHE A 822 -13.02 -27.93 9.24
N LEU A 823 -13.57 -28.85 10.03
CA LEU A 823 -13.87 -30.20 9.56
C LEU A 823 -14.93 -30.19 8.45
N LEU A 824 -15.88 -29.26 8.50
CA LEU A 824 -16.87 -29.02 7.44
C LEU A 824 -16.24 -28.43 6.16
N PHE A 825 -15.23 -27.56 6.27
CA PHE A 825 -14.57 -26.98 5.09
C PHE A 825 -13.69 -28.00 4.34
N LEU A 826 -13.13 -28.96 5.06
CA LEU A 826 -12.31 -30.03 4.47
C LEU A 826 -13.12 -31.22 3.98
N ASP A 827 -14.28 -31.46 4.59
CA ASP A 827 -15.22 -32.49 4.19
C ASP A 827 -16.24 -31.88 3.23
N THR A 828 -15.87 -31.78 1.96
CA THR A 828 -16.73 -31.26 0.86
C THR A 828 -18.06 -32.00 0.71
N THR A 829 -18.27 -33.10 1.44
CA THR A 829 -19.50 -33.89 1.45
C THR A 829 -20.45 -33.53 2.60
N LYS A 830 -20.00 -32.80 3.63
CA LYS A 830 -20.85 -32.36 4.75
C LYS A 830 -21.39 -30.95 4.50
N SER A 831 -22.71 -30.82 4.54
CA SER A 831 -23.40 -29.57 4.28
C SER A 831 -23.35 -28.60 5.48
N ASN A 832 -23.43 -27.30 5.20
CA ASN A 832 -23.52 -26.22 6.21
C ASN A 832 -24.67 -26.45 7.23
N PHE A 833 -25.63 -27.30 6.87
CA PHE A 833 -26.74 -27.76 7.70
C PHE A 833 -26.33 -28.34 9.06
N ASP A 834 -25.33 -29.23 9.11
CA ASP A 834 -24.93 -29.91 10.35
C ASP A 834 -24.31 -28.93 11.37
N PHE A 835 -23.56 -27.95 10.86
CA PHE A 835 -23.03 -26.85 11.68
C PHE A 835 -24.18 -26.03 12.28
N TYR A 836 -25.16 -25.72 11.45
CA TYR A 836 -26.28 -24.86 11.81
C TYR A 836 -27.19 -25.51 12.87
N GLN A 837 -27.44 -26.81 12.73
CA GLN A 837 -28.14 -27.62 13.74
C GLN A 837 -27.43 -27.59 15.10
N TYR A 838 -26.10 -27.70 15.10
CA TYR A 838 -25.30 -27.65 16.34
C TYR A 838 -25.35 -26.27 17.00
N VAL A 839 -25.21 -25.19 16.23
CA VAL A 839 -25.28 -23.81 16.77
C VAL A 839 -26.66 -23.52 17.37
N LEU A 840 -27.75 -23.95 16.72
CA LEU A 840 -29.11 -23.76 17.22
C LEU A 840 -29.40 -24.53 18.51
N LYS A 841 -28.89 -25.76 18.62
CA LYS A 841 -29.23 -26.67 19.71
C LYS A 841 -28.37 -26.45 20.95
N ASP A 842 -27.08 -26.16 20.76
CA ASP A 842 -26.09 -26.26 21.84
C ASP A 842 -25.43 -24.91 22.20
N VAL A 843 -25.49 -23.89 21.33
CA VAL A 843 -24.80 -22.58 21.54
C VAL A 843 -25.74 -21.48 22.04
N LEU A 844 -26.95 -21.39 21.47
CA LEU A 844 -27.95 -20.36 21.79
C LEU A 844 -28.45 -20.28 23.25
N PRO A 845 -28.32 -21.30 24.12
CA PRO A 845 -28.67 -21.19 25.54
C PRO A 845 -27.66 -20.42 26.42
N SER A 846 -26.47 -20.07 25.93
CA SER A 846 -25.33 -19.58 26.74
C SER A 846 -25.03 -18.07 26.55
N ARG A 847 -24.60 -17.37 27.61
CA ARG A 847 -24.57 -15.89 27.79
C ARG A 847 -23.75 -15.04 26.77
N LEU A 848 -24.02 -13.72 26.82
CA LEU A 848 -23.63 -12.59 25.96
C LEU A 848 -22.16 -12.43 25.50
N LEU A 849 -21.14 -12.99 26.17
CA LEU A 849 -19.73 -12.81 25.75
C LEU A 849 -19.37 -13.59 24.47
N ILE A 850 -20.10 -14.68 24.19
CA ILE A 850 -19.95 -15.54 23.00
C ILE A 850 -20.25 -14.77 21.69
N TRP A 851 -20.92 -13.62 21.79
CA TRP A 851 -21.64 -12.99 20.70
C TRP A 851 -20.75 -12.07 19.85
N TYR A 852 -19.69 -11.50 20.42
CA TYR A 852 -18.83 -10.54 19.72
C TYR A 852 -17.74 -11.22 18.87
N GLU A 853 -17.21 -12.35 19.31
CA GLU A 853 -16.20 -13.11 18.56
C GLU A 853 -16.82 -13.92 17.42
N PHE A 854 -18.02 -14.48 17.62
CA PHE A 854 -18.77 -15.20 16.58
C PHE A 854 -19.17 -14.29 15.41
N ASP A 855 -19.56 -13.04 15.68
CA ASP A 855 -19.96 -12.06 14.65
C ASP A 855 -18.75 -11.55 13.84
N ASN A 856 -17.59 -11.38 14.47
CA ASN A 856 -16.32 -11.09 13.76
C ASN A 856 -15.85 -12.29 12.93
N PHE A 857 -16.11 -13.51 13.37
CA PHE A 857 -15.75 -14.73 12.65
C PHE A 857 -16.56 -14.93 11.36
N LEU A 858 -17.89 -14.73 11.43
CA LEU A 858 -18.81 -14.84 10.28
C LEU A 858 -18.53 -13.81 9.18
N LYS A 859 -18.09 -12.60 9.54
CA LYS A 859 -17.77 -11.52 8.58
C LYS A 859 -16.54 -11.79 7.72
N ASN A 860 -15.59 -12.60 8.22
CA ASN A 860 -14.27 -12.77 7.60
C ASN A 860 -14.16 -13.98 6.65
N HIS A 861 -15.22 -14.77 6.44
CA HIS A 861 -15.13 -16.04 5.69
C HIS A 861 -16.22 -16.16 4.60
N LYS A 862 -15.84 -16.68 3.42
CA LYS A 862 -16.75 -16.87 2.26
C LYS A 862 -17.71 -18.04 2.51
N PHE A 863 -19.01 -17.79 2.39
CA PHE A 863 -20.07 -18.79 2.56
C PHE A 863 -20.33 -19.56 1.25
N VAL A 864 -20.58 -20.87 1.34
CA VAL A 864 -21.10 -21.69 0.24
C VAL A 864 -22.63 -21.50 0.17
N PRO A 865 -23.24 -21.31 -1.01
CA PRO A 865 -24.70 -21.12 -1.13
C PRO A 865 -25.48 -22.29 -0.51
N PHE A 866 -26.56 -22.00 0.22
CA PHE A 866 -27.46 -23.04 0.73
C PHE A 866 -28.25 -23.69 -0.40
N SER A 867 -28.56 -24.97 -0.29
CA SER A 867 -29.56 -25.61 -1.11
C SER A 867 -30.98 -25.09 -0.79
N ILE A 868 -31.88 -25.21 -1.77
CA ILE A 868 -33.29 -24.78 -1.63
C ILE A 868 -34.00 -25.54 -0.49
N SER A 869 -33.64 -26.80 -0.25
CA SER A 869 -34.16 -27.62 0.86
C SER A 869 -33.71 -27.09 2.22
N GLU A 870 -32.43 -26.72 2.36
CA GLU A 870 -31.89 -26.12 3.58
C GLU A 870 -32.56 -24.78 3.90
N ILE A 871 -32.77 -23.94 2.89
CA ILE A 871 -33.49 -22.66 3.04
C ILE A 871 -34.93 -22.89 3.50
N ASN A 872 -35.66 -23.81 2.87
CA ASN A 872 -37.05 -24.10 3.25
C ASN A 872 -37.16 -24.68 4.67
N TYR A 873 -36.18 -25.47 5.10
CA TYR A 873 -36.12 -25.97 6.46
C TYR A 873 -35.82 -24.85 7.47
N ILE A 874 -34.79 -24.03 7.24
CA ILE A 874 -34.46 -22.86 8.09
C ILE A 874 -35.72 -21.98 8.27
N ILE A 875 -36.42 -21.71 7.17
CA ILE A 875 -37.68 -20.95 7.16
C ILE A 875 -38.74 -21.59 8.05
N ASN A 876 -38.85 -22.91 8.09
CA ASN A 876 -39.92 -23.64 8.78
C ASN A 876 -39.59 -23.97 10.25
N THR A 877 -38.31 -24.07 10.59
CA THR A 877 -37.84 -24.53 11.90
C THR A 877 -37.53 -23.38 12.87
N ILE A 878 -37.25 -22.17 12.36
CA ILE A 878 -37.05 -21.00 13.23
C ILE A 878 -38.37 -20.66 13.93
N ASN A 879 -38.43 -20.95 15.24
CA ASN A 879 -39.53 -20.54 16.09
C ASN A 879 -39.49 -19.01 16.28
N LEU A 880 -40.61 -18.34 16.05
CA LEU A 880 -40.76 -16.88 16.06
C LEU A 880 -40.32 -16.25 17.40
N GLU A 881 -40.43 -16.99 18.50
CA GLU A 881 -40.04 -16.55 19.84
C GLU A 881 -38.53 -16.49 20.06
N ILE A 882 -37.70 -17.16 19.25
CA ILE A 882 -36.23 -17.21 19.44
C ILE A 882 -35.52 -16.11 18.62
N ILE A 883 -36.22 -15.48 17.67
CA ILE A 883 -35.62 -14.58 16.66
C ILE A 883 -35.04 -13.29 17.24
N HIS A 884 -35.61 -12.76 18.33
CA HIS A 884 -35.03 -11.60 19.03
C HIS A 884 -33.67 -11.91 19.68
N LYS A 885 -33.27 -13.20 19.71
CA LYS A 885 -31.99 -13.70 20.21
C LYS A 885 -31.04 -14.17 19.08
N LEU A 886 -31.39 -14.02 17.79
CA LEU A 886 -30.51 -14.41 16.68
C LEU A 886 -29.41 -13.35 16.41
N PRO A 887 -28.17 -13.76 16.07
CA PRO A 887 -27.05 -12.84 15.82
C PRO A 887 -27.19 -12.03 14.52
N PHE A 888 -26.50 -10.88 14.45
CA PHE A 888 -26.49 -9.97 13.29
C PHE A 888 -26.00 -10.65 12.01
N GLY A 889 -24.95 -11.49 12.09
CA GLY A 889 -24.49 -12.30 10.97
C GLY A 889 -25.55 -13.26 10.39
N PHE A 890 -26.58 -13.65 11.15
CA PHE A 890 -27.66 -14.47 10.62
C PHE A 890 -28.70 -13.68 9.82
N ILE A 891 -28.93 -12.43 10.21
CA ILE A 891 -29.72 -11.46 9.44
C ILE A 891 -28.99 -11.11 8.14
N GLU A 892 -27.66 -10.97 8.18
CA GLU A 892 -26.80 -10.75 7.01
C GLU A 892 -26.81 -11.95 6.05
N LEU A 893 -26.85 -13.17 6.59
CA LEU A 893 -26.97 -14.41 5.82
C LEU A 893 -28.30 -14.49 5.05
N ILE A 894 -29.41 -14.19 5.73
CA ILE A 894 -30.75 -14.14 5.12
C ILE A 894 -30.81 -13.04 4.05
N SER A 895 -30.19 -11.88 4.32
CA SER A 895 -30.00 -10.81 3.34
C SER A 895 -29.28 -11.34 2.10
N ARG A 896 -28.13 -12.00 2.25
CA ARG A 896 -27.36 -12.58 1.11
C ARG A 896 -28.19 -13.57 0.28
N VAL A 897 -29.03 -14.41 0.90
CA VAL A 897 -29.95 -15.31 0.18
C VAL A 897 -31.07 -14.53 -0.54
N ILE A 898 -31.55 -13.43 0.03
CA ILE A 898 -32.49 -12.51 -0.63
C ILE A 898 -31.82 -11.77 -1.80
N HIS A 899 -30.49 -11.63 -1.83
CA HIS A 899 -29.74 -10.97 -2.90
C HIS A 899 -29.25 -11.90 -4.00
N ASP A 900 -28.99 -13.16 -3.68
CA ASP A 900 -28.38 -14.10 -4.61
C ASP A 900 -29.37 -14.49 -5.73
N LYS A 901 -29.03 -14.07 -6.96
CA LYS A 901 -29.84 -14.30 -8.18
C LYS A 901 -29.89 -15.77 -8.60
N SER A 902 -29.03 -16.64 -8.04
CA SER A 902 -29.12 -18.08 -8.26
C SER A 902 -30.38 -18.71 -7.65
N TYR A 903 -31.01 -18.04 -6.68
CA TYR A 903 -32.28 -18.47 -6.09
C TYR A 903 -33.50 -17.92 -6.84
N ASN A 904 -34.53 -18.75 -6.94
CA ASN A 904 -35.79 -18.38 -7.59
C ASN A 904 -36.47 -17.19 -6.88
N VAL A 905 -36.96 -16.23 -7.67
CA VAL A 905 -37.67 -15.02 -7.22
C VAL A 905 -38.84 -15.32 -6.27
N LYS A 906 -39.60 -16.41 -6.48
CA LYS A 906 -40.69 -16.81 -5.56
C LYS A 906 -40.17 -17.16 -4.17
N LEU A 907 -39.01 -17.82 -4.09
CA LEU A 907 -38.38 -18.21 -2.83
C LEU A 907 -37.85 -16.98 -2.09
N ARG A 908 -37.16 -16.09 -2.81
CA ARG A 908 -36.66 -14.81 -2.29
C ARG A 908 -37.79 -13.93 -1.76
N ILE A 909 -38.93 -13.85 -2.46
CA ILE A 909 -40.14 -13.13 -2.00
C ILE A 909 -40.74 -13.79 -0.76
N LYS A 910 -40.85 -15.11 -0.71
CA LYS A 910 -41.41 -15.83 0.44
C LYS A 910 -40.55 -15.65 1.70
N LEU A 911 -39.23 -15.68 1.55
CA LEU A 911 -38.25 -15.33 2.59
C LEU A 911 -38.45 -13.91 3.09
N PHE A 912 -38.47 -12.95 2.17
CA PHE A 912 -38.64 -11.54 2.47
C PHE A 912 -39.97 -11.25 3.20
N ASP A 913 -41.09 -11.84 2.77
CA ASP A 913 -42.39 -11.67 3.41
C ASP A 913 -42.42 -12.25 4.84
N LYS A 914 -41.80 -13.41 5.03
CA LYS A 914 -41.70 -14.03 6.37
C LYS A 914 -40.83 -13.16 7.28
N PHE A 915 -39.70 -12.66 6.78
CA PHE A 915 -38.80 -11.75 7.48
C PHE A 915 -39.50 -10.45 7.91
N ILE A 916 -40.31 -9.84 7.05
CA ILE A 916 -41.09 -8.65 7.40
C ILE A 916 -42.18 -8.95 8.43
N ASN A 917 -42.90 -10.06 8.31
CA ASN A 917 -43.92 -10.45 9.29
C ASN A 917 -43.31 -10.73 10.67
N ILE A 918 -42.11 -11.28 10.70
CA ILE A 918 -41.30 -11.43 11.90
C ILE A 918 -41.03 -10.06 12.53
N PHE A 919 -40.50 -9.08 11.78
CA PHE A 919 -40.20 -7.75 12.34
C PHE A 919 -41.42 -6.98 12.84
N LYS A 920 -42.57 -7.12 12.15
CA LYS A 920 -43.83 -6.50 12.59
C LYS A 920 -44.31 -7.01 13.95
N LYS A 921 -44.03 -8.27 14.30
CA LYS A 921 -44.47 -8.88 15.57
C LYS A 921 -43.60 -8.50 16.78
N ILE A 922 -42.33 -8.13 16.58
CA ILE A 922 -41.37 -8.00 17.69
C ILE A 922 -41.43 -6.62 18.41
N GLN A 923 -42.26 -5.65 17.98
CA GLN A 923 -42.36 -4.30 18.61
C GLN A 923 -40.98 -3.71 19.03
N ILE A 924 -39.99 -3.78 18.12
CA ILE A 924 -38.60 -3.48 18.46
C ILE A 924 -38.41 -1.96 18.66
N LYS A 925 -37.98 -1.55 19.87
CA LYS A 925 -37.54 -0.18 20.20
C LYS A 925 -36.18 0.20 19.59
N SER A 926 -35.44 -0.74 18.99
CA SER A 926 -34.12 -0.50 18.39
C SER A 926 -34.19 -0.19 16.88
N SER A 927 -33.34 0.72 16.42
CA SER A 927 -33.23 1.12 15.01
C SER A 927 -32.49 0.10 14.13
N LEU A 928 -31.79 -0.87 14.74
CA LEU A 928 -30.82 -1.76 14.09
C LEU A 928 -31.42 -2.70 13.03
N PRO A 929 -32.57 -3.35 13.22
CA PRO A 929 -33.14 -4.24 12.20
C PRO A 929 -33.67 -3.48 10.98
N TRP A 930 -33.99 -2.20 11.15
CA TRP A 930 -34.43 -1.33 10.07
C TRP A 930 -33.27 -0.86 9.19
N VAL A 931 -32.05 -0.72 9.76
CA VAL A 931 -30.82 -0.46 9.00
C VAL A 931 -30.52 -1.62 8.05
N VAL A 932 -30.70 -2.87 8.49
CA VAL A 932 -30.47 -4.03 7.63
C VAL A 932 -31.53 -4.12 6.51
N LEU A 933 -32.79 -3.81 6.81
CA LEU A 933 -33.81 -3.71 5.76
C LEU A 933 -33.47 -2.61 4.74
N GLU A 934 -32.92 -1.48 5.17
CA GLU A 934 -32.47 -0.40 4.29
C GLU A 934 -31.26 -0.80 3.44
N GLN A 935 -30.28 -1.52 3.99
CA GLN A 935 -29.17 -2.13 3.24
C GLN A 935 -29.67 -3.13 2.19
N ILE A 936 -30.63 -4.00 2.56
CA ILE A 936 -31.29 -4.93 1.62
C ILE A 936 -31.98 -4.15 0.49
N TRP A 937 -32.54 -2.98 0.78
CA TRP A 937 -33.22 -2.15 -0.23
C TRP A 937 -32.25 -1.46 -1.19
N GLU A 938 -31.13 -0.94 -0.69
CA GLU A 938 -30.11 -0.23 -1.48
C GLU A 938 -29.41 -1.15 -2.48
N GLN A 939 -29.27 -2.43 -2.15
CA GLN A 939 -28.62 -3.45 -2.97
C GLN A 939 -29.54 -4.13 -4.00
N LEU A 940 -30.85 -3.83 -4.02
CA LEU A 940 -31.77 -4.34 -5.05
C LEU A 940 -31.77 -3.41 -6.28
N GLU A 941 -31.69 -3.96 -7.49
CA GLU A 941 -31.78 -3.19 -8.74
C GLU A 941 -33.10 -2.39 -8.82
N VAL A 942 -33.09 -1.24 -9.51
CA VAL A 942 -34.22 -0.30 -9.60
C VAL A 942 -35.53 -0.99 -10.08
N ASN A 943 -35.40 -2.04 -10.89
CA ASN A 943 -36.51 -2.79 -11.48
C ASN A 943 -36.86 -4.11 -10.77
N ASP A 944 -36.21 -4.47 -9.67
CA ASP A 944 -36.51 -5.71 -8.94
C ASP A 944 -37.93 -5.65 -8.31
N LYS A 945 -38.74 -6.71 -8.52
CA LYS A 945 -40.10 -6.83 -7.93
C LYS A 945 -40.07 -6.72 -6.40
N LEU A 946 -38.96 -7.12 -5.76
CA LEU A 946 -38.74 -6.97 -4.31
C LEU A 946 -38.62 -5.48 -3.91
N ARG A 947 -37.98 -4.64 -4.73
CA ARG A 947 -37.76 -3.22 -4.45
C ARG A 947 -39.06 -2.41 -4.47
N LYS A 948 -39.98 -2.71 -5.41
CA LYS A 948 -41.33 -2.12 -5.46
C LYS A 948 -42.16 -2.47 -4.21
N LYS A 949 -42.01 -3.69 -3.69
CA LYS A 949 -42.69 -4.15 -2.47
C LYS A 949 -42.14 -3.45 -1.22
N PHE A 950 -40.82 -3.23 -1.17
CA PHE A 950 -40.14 -2.47 -0.11
C PHE A 950 -40.62 -1.01 -0.02
N PHE A 951 -40.78 -0.33 -1.15
CA PHE A 951 -41.20 1.08 -1.21
C PHE A 951 -42.58 1.33 -0.58
N LYS A 952 -43.53 0.39 -0.74
CA LYS A 952 -44.86 0.43 -0.09
C LYS A 952 -44.80 0.34 1.44
N ILE A 953 -43.69 -0.17 1.99
CA ILE A 953 -43.49 -0.34 3.44
C ILE A 953 -42.71 0.85 4.01
N LYS A 954 -41.72 1.38 3.28
CA LYS A 954 -40.93 2.58 3.65
C LYS A 954 -41.78 3.85 3.77
N SER A 955 -42.82 4.03 2.95
CA SER A 955 -43.73 5.18 3.03
C SER A 955 -44.55 5.22 4.33
N LYS A 956 -44.92 4.06 4.90
CA LYS A 956 -45.55 3.97 6.22
C LYS A 956 -44.58 4.28 7.37
N PHE A 957 -43.27 4.18 7.13
CA PHE A 957 -42.19 4.37 8.11
C PHE A 957 -41.75 5.83 8.27
N HIS A 958 -41.73 6.64 7.20
CA HIS A 958 -41.41 8.07 7.32
C HIS A 958 -42.37 8.79 8.28
N LYS A 959 -43.64 8.37 8.31
CA LYS A 959 -44.66 8.83 9.27
C LYS A 959 -44.37 8.45 10.72
N PHE A 960 -43.64 7.37 10.98
CA PHE A 960 -43.33 6.88 12.33
C PHE A 960 -42.04 7.51 12.90
N LYS A 961 -41.06 7.80 12.03
CA LYS A 961 -39.79 8.44 12.41
C LYS A 961 -39.95 9.92 12.76
N LEU A 962 -40.89 10.62 12.12
CA LEU A 962 -41.26 12.01 12.42
C LEU A 962 -42.00 12.18 13.76
N ASN A 963 -42.55 11.11 14.34
CA ASN A 963 -43.23 11.16 15.64
C ASN A 963 -42.28 10.81 16.82
N LEU A 964 -41.03 10.43 16.54
CA LEU A 964 -40.02 9.99 17.52
C LEU A 964 -38.83 10.96 17.64
N CYS A 965 -38.62 11.82 16.64
CA CYS A 965 -37.76 13.00 16.71
C CYS A 965 -38.61 14.19 17.12
#